data_AF-A0A7J4STP0-F1
#
_entry.id   AF-A0A7J4STP0-F1
#
_cell.length_a   1.000
_cell.length_b   1.000
_cell.length_c   1.000
_cell.angle_alpha   90.00
_cell.angle_beta   90.00
_cell.angle_gamma   90.00
#
_symmetry.space_group_name_H-M   'P 1'
#
loop_
_entity.id
_entity.type
_entity.pdbx_description
1 polymer ?
#
loop_
_entity_poly.entity_id
_entity_poly.type
_entity_poly.pdbx_seq_one_letter_code
_entity_poly.pdbx_strand_id
1 'polypeptide(L)'
;MGSNVVSGTAVGLVVKTGTATQFGGLAAKVSGQAARTSFDIGVNKFVILMIWFMAVLVLTIFAINALLKGNPIEALLFSLAVAVGLTPEMLPMLITVNLSKSAHAMAKKNVIVKKLSAIQNFGAMDILCTDKTGTLTLGEVILEKHFDLDGRESEAVLMDAYLNSYFQTGLKNLLDKAILKHEHLSARIVNSHRKIDEVPFDFSRKMMSVVVENNGRHLLISKGAPEEVIKRCTKYERDGAVEVLAEAHHKLFLGAADKHRNDGFRVLALAYREFAPGKKTYSRDDECELVLKGFMIFLDPPKPTVKRVIESLQKLGILFKVLTGDNELVTRNVCNEVGLDLSAGGIATGDMLEGIGDKKLSELVEKTSVFARLTPLQKERIIHALRKNDHIVGYLGDGINDAPALRASDVGISVNNAADIAKETADLILLKKSLTALCDGVVEGRKTYANILKYVKMGASSNFGNMFSITGASLFLQFLPMLPIQILLNNFLYDMSQMGIPTDNVDSEYISKPTPWNIEYIKKVMIFFGPISSLFDFITYGVLLLFSASQPLFHTVWFLESLCTQTLVVHVIRTAKLPFLESRPSNYLIITSVAILVAGVSITLFQPLGSLFGFVAPPPEYFLIIAGIVGAYLILVQVMKSWFVKKYGWA
;
A
#
# COMPACT_ATOMS: atom_id res chain seq x y z
N MET A 1 1.16 5.74 29.10
CA MET A 1 1.47 7.13 28.71
C MET A 1 2.23 7.09 27.40
N GLY A 2 2.16 8.14 26.57
CA GLY A 2 2.82 8.18 25.26
C GLY A 2 3.74 9.39 25.06
N SER A 3 4.05 10.11 26.13
CA SER A 3 4.86 11.33 26.10
C SER A 3 6.03 11.19 27.07
N ASN A 4 7.18 11.75 26.69
CA ASN A 4 8.37 11.79 27.53
C ASN A 4 8.55 13.21 28.08
N VAL A 5 9.09 13.33 29.29
CA VAL A 5 9.51 14.63 29.83
C VAL A 5 10.80 15.03 29.11
N VAL A 6 10.72 16.12 28.35
CA VAL A 6 11.79 16.63 27.50
C VAL A 6 12.71 17.56 28.31
N SER A 7 12.16 18.38 29.22
CA SER A 7 12.97 19.25 30.09
C SER A 7 12.24 19.62 31.38
N GLY A 8 13.00 19.94 32.42
CA GLY A 8 12.49 20.38 33.73
C GLY A 8 12.04 19.22 34.64
N THR A 9 11.44 19.57 35.77
CA THR A 9 10.85 18.62 36.73
C THR A 9 9.45 19.09 37.11
N ALA A 10 8.55 18.15 37.33
CA ALA A 10 7.18 18.43 37.74
C ALA A 10 6.66 17.31 38.65
N VAL A 11 5.77 17.66 39.56
CA VAL A 11 4.97 16.72 40.34
C VAL A 11 3.52 16.88 39.87
N GLY A 12 2.85 15.78 39.57
CA GLY A 12 1.49 15.79 39.05
C GLY A 12 0.63 14.71 39.70
N LEU A 13 -0.66 15.01 39.88
CA LEU A 13 -1.65 14.04 40.31
C LEU A 13 -2.02 13.14 39.12
N VAL A 14 -1.96 11.82 39.32
CA VAL A 14 -2.40 10.86 38.31
C VAL A 14 -3.93 10.85 38.25
N VAL A 15 -4.50 11.36 37.15
CA VAL A 15 -5.96 11.46 36.96
C VAL A 15 -6.55 10.21 36.30
N LYS A 16 -5.80 9.55 35.42
CA LYS A 16 -6.22 8.34 34.70
C LYS A 16 -5.05 7.36 34.56
N THR A 17 -5.34 6.06 34.62
CA THR A 17 -4.35 4.97 34.47
C THR A 17 -4.81 3.97 33.40
N GLY A 18 -3.89 3.14 32.91
CA GLY A 18 -4.20 2.07 31.95
C GLY A 18 -4.89 2.56 30.66
N THR A 19 -5.95 1.85 30.26
CA THR A 19 -6.77 2.12 29.08
C THR A 19 -7.57 3.41 29.14
N ALA A 20 -7.82 3.95 30.35
CA ALA A 20 -8.51 5.24 30.52
C ALA A 20 -7.63 6.44 30.15
N THR A 21 -6.31 6.25 30.02
CA THR A 21 -5.40 7.32 29.56
C THR A 21 -5.62 7.63 28.07
N GLN A 22 -5.25 8.84 27.62
CA GLN A 22 -5.33 9.22 26.19
C GLN A 22 -4.61 8.21 25.28
N PHE A 23 -3.37 7.87 25.64
CA PHE A 23 -2.58 6.84 24.95
C PHE A 23 -3.24 5.45 25.02
N GLY A 24 -3.74 5.06 26.20
CA GLY A 24 -4.44 3.79 26.40
C GLY A 24 -5.72 3.68 25.57
N GLY A 25 -6.48 4.76 25.43
CA GLY A 25 -7.68 4.82 24.61
C GLY A 25 -7.37 4.73 23.11
N LEU A 26 -6.29 5.38 22.65
CA LEU A 26 -5.78 5.23 21.27
C LEU A 26 -5.33 3.78 21.01
N ALA A 27 -4.52 3.21 21.91
CA ALA A 27 -4.04 1.83 21.78
C ALA A 27 -5.19 0.80 21.82
N ALA A 28 -6.18 0.98 22.71
CA ALA A 28 -7.34 0.11 22.79
C ALA A 28 -8.20 0.18 21.51
N LYS A 29 -8.40 1.38 20.95
CA LYS A 29 -9.05 1.54 19.66
C LYS A 29 -8.31 0.81 18.56
N VAL A 30 -6.97 0.80 18.58
CA VAL A 30 -6.09 0.07 17.66
C VAL A 30 -6.08 -1.46 17.89
N SER A 31 -6.52 -1.94 19.05
CA SER A 31 -6.47 -3.38 19.42
C SER A 31 -7.69 -4.22 19.02
N GLY A 32 -8.77 -3.65 18.46
CA GLY A 32 -9.94 -4.41 17.98
C GLY A 32 -9.68 -5.28 16.72
N GLN A 33 -10.72 -5.92 16.18
CA GLN A 33 -10.60 -6.64 14.89
C GLN A 33 -10.35 -5.66 13.74
N ALA A 34 -9.37 -5.96 12.89
CA ALA A 34 -9.10 -5.21 11.67
C ALA A 34 -10.28 -5.34 10.69
N ALA A 35 -10.55 -4.29 9.91
CA ALA A 35 -11.54 -4.37 8.84
C ALA A 35 -11.14 -5.45 7.82
N ARG A 36 -12.12 -6.18 7.27
CA ARG A 36 -11.86 -7.14 6.19
C ARG A 36 -11.28 -6.41 4.99
N THR A 37 -10.28 -7.02 4.35
CA THR A 37 -9.65 -6.43 3.17
C THR A 37 -10.54 -6.52 1.95
N SER A 38 -10.29 -5.67 0.95
CA SER A 38 -10.95 -5.76 -0.37
C SER A 38 -10.79 -7.16 -0.99
N PHE A 39 -9.62 -7.79 -0.78
CA PHE A 39 -9.35 -9.16 -1.21
C PHE A 39 -10.19 -10.21 -0.48
N ASP A 40 -10.26 -10.17 0.85
CA ASP A 40 -11.04 -11.13 1.64
C ASP A 40 -12.51 -11.10 1.21
N ILE A 41 -13.04 -9.91 0.95
CA ILE A 41 -14.40 -9.70 0.43
C ILE A 41 -14.52 -10.33 -0.97
N GLY A 42 -13.54 -10.11 -1.85
CA GLY A 42 -13.50 -10.66 -3.20
C GLY A 42 -13.52 -12.20 -3.23
N VAL A 43 -12.63 -12.83 -2.46
CA VAL A 43 -12.55 -14.30 -2.35
C VAL A 43 -13.84 -14.87 -1.80
N ASN A 44 -14.39 -14.29 -0.73
CA ASN A 44 -15.62 -14.78 -0.12
C ASN A 44 -16.79 -14.74 -1.12
N LYS A 45 -16.92 -13.65 -1.88
CA LYS A 45 -17.95 -13.55 -2.93
C LYS A 45 -17.73 -14.59 -4.06
N PHE A 46 -16.48 -14.90 -4.42
CA PHE A 46 -16.17 -15.97 -5.39
C PHE A 46 -16.54 -17.35 -4.86
N VAL A 47 -16.19 -17.66 -3.60
CA VAL A 47 -16.55 -18.92 -2.95
C VAL A 47 -18.06 -19.09 -2.89
N ILE A 48 -18.80 -18.05 -2.49
CA ILE A 48 -20.27 -18.08 -2.47
C ILE A 48 -20.84 -18.30 -3.88
N LEU A 49 -20.28 -17.65 -4.90
CA LEU A 49 -20.68 -17.87 -6.29
C LEU A 49 -20.52 -19.33 -6.71
N MET A 50 -19.37 -19.94 -6.38
CA MET A 50 -19.11 -21.36 -6.67
C MET A 50 -20.07 -22.28 -5.92
N ILE A 51 -20.35 -22.02 -4.64
CA ILE A 51 -21.30 -22.82 -3.86
C ILE A 51 -22.70 -22.78 -4.48
N TRP A 52 -23.21 -21.59 -4.82
CA TRP A 52 -24.51 -21.44 -5.49
C TRP A 52 -24.55 -22.20 -6.81
N PHE A 53 -23.49 -22.10 -7.60
CA PHE A 53 -23.41 -22.79 -8.89
C PHE A 53 -23.38 -24.32 -8.74
N MET A 54 -22.56 -24.84 -7.82
CA MET A 54 -22.49 -26.27 -7.50
C MET A 54 -23.84 -26.80 -7.00
N ALA A 55 -24.54 -26.05 -6.13
CA ALA A 55 -25.84 -26.47 -5.62
C ALA A 55 -26.88 -26.64 -6.75
N VAL A 56 -26.98 -25.68 -7.67
CA VAL A 56 -27.88 -25.76 -8.83
C VAL A 56 -27.54 -26.97 -9.69
N LEU A 57 -26.25 -27.21 -9.92
CA LEU A 57 -25.78 -28.33 -10.73
C LEU A 57 -26.12 -29.69 -10.10
N VAL A 58 -25.80 -29.89 -8.83
CA VAL A 58 -26.05 -31.14 -8.09
C VAL A 58 -27.52 -31.47 -8.13
N LEU A 59 -28.39 -30.49 -7.88
CA LEU A 59 -29.84 -30.65 -7.97
C LEU A 59 -30.30 -31.02 -9.38
N THR A 60 -29.71 -30.41 -10.41
CA THR A 60 -30.05 -30.69 -11.82
C THR A 60 -29.62 -32.10 -12.22
N ILE A 61 -28.38 -32.49 -11.91
CA ILE A 61 -27.84 -33.84 -12.18
C ILE A 61 -28.65 -34.90 -11.44
N PHE A 62 -28.98 -34.65 -10.17
CA PHE A 62 -29.81 -35.55 -9.37
C PHE A 62 -31.20 -35.71 -9.99
N ALA A 63 -31.87 -34.61 -10.35
CA ALA A 63 -33.18 -34.64 -10.97
C ALA A 63 -33.17 -35.41 -12.30
N ILE A 64 -32.20 -35.14 -13.18
CA ILE A 64 -32.05 -35.83 -14.47
C ILE A 64 -31.84 -37.34 -14.26
N ASN A 65 -30.88 -37.73 -13.42
CA ASN A 65 -30.56 -39.15 -13.23
C ASN A 65 -31.66 -39.89 -12.46
N ALA A 66 -32.29 -39.28 -11.45
CA ALA A 66 -33.38 -39.90 -10.71
C ALA A 66 -34.63 -40.13 -11.59
N LEU A 67 -34.96 -39.16 -12.45
CA LEU A 67 -36.13 -39.25 -13.34
C LEU A 67 -35.90 -40.16 -14.56
N LEU A 68 -34.71 -40.11 -15.17
CA LEU A 68 -34.42 -40.86 -16.40
C LEU A 68 -33.91 -42.29 -16.15
N LYS A 69 -33.16 -42.53 -15.07
CA LYS A 69 -32.47 -43.81 -14.82
C LYS A 69 -33.09 -44.66 -13.70
N GLY A 70 -34.07 -44.13 -12.97
CA GLY A 70 -34.89 -44.89 -12.02
C GLY A 70 -34.18 -45.34 -10.71
N ASN A 71 -32.91 -45.00 -10.50
CA ASN A 71 -32.18 -45.31 -9.26
C ASN A 71 -31.79 -44.03 -8.49
N PRO A 72 -32.58 -43.59 -7.50
CA PRO A 72 -32.33 -42.35 -6.77
C PRO A 72 -31.08 -42.40 -5.89
N ILE A 73 -30.67 -43.58 -5.40
CA ILE A 73 -29.49 -43.72 -4.54
C ILE A 73 -28.21 -43.52 -5.37
N GLU A 74 -28.11 -44.15 -6.53
CA GLU A 74 -26.98 -43.96 -7.44
C GLU A 74 -26.92 -42.52 -7.98
N ALA A 75 -28.07 -41.93 -8.32
CA ALA A 75 -28.15 -40.53 -8.72
C ALA A 75 -27.65 -39.58 -7.62
N LEU A 76 -28.01 -39.85 -6.36
CA LEU A 76 -27.54 -39.07 -5.21
C LEU A 76 -26.04 -39.21 -5.00
N LEU A 77 -25.53 -40.44 -4.95
CA LEU A 77 -24.09 -40.72 -4.78
C LEU A 77 -23.27 -40.10 -5.91
N PHE A 78 -23.76 -40.15 -7.15
CA PHE A 78 -23.12 -39.51 -8.29
C PHE A 78 -23.12 -37.98 -8.17
N SER A 79 -24.28 -37.39 -7.87
CA SER A 79 -24.38 -35.93 -7.71
C SER A 79 -23.46 -35.41 -6.60
N LEU A 80 -23.31 -36.17 -5.50
CA LEU A 80 -22.40 -35.85 -4.41
C LEU A 80 -20.92 -36.00 -4.82
N ALA A 81 -20.58 -37.09 -5.51
CA ALA A 81 -19.22 -37.31 -6.02
C ALA A 81 -18.78 -36.22 -7.00
N VAL A 82 -19.69 -35.78 -7.87
CA VAL A 82 -19.48 -34.65 -8.78
C VAL A 82 -19.31 -33.36 -7.98
N ALA A 83 -20.13 -33.09 -6.97
CA ALA A 83 -19.98 -31.91 -6.11
C ALA A 83 -18.59 -31.81 -5.46
N VAL A 84 -18.10 -32.92 -4.90
CA VAL A 84 -16.77 -33.01 -4.28
C VAL A 84 -15.68 -32.77 -5.34
N GLY A 85 -15.77 -33.46 -6.48
CA GLY A 85 -14.84 -33.31 -7.59
C GLY A 85 -14.88 -31.96 -8.31
N LEU A 86 -15.69 -31.00 -7.88
CA LEU A 86 -15.75 -29.68 -8.50
C LEU A 86 -15.41 -28.56 -7.52
N THR A 87 -15.20 -28.91 -6.26
CA THR A 87 -14.80 -27.97 -5.23
C THR A 87 -13.37 -27.50 -5.53
N PRO A 88 -13.10 -26.19 -5.54
CA PRO A 88 -11.76 -25.66 -5.79
C PRO A 88 -10.87 -25.82 -4.54
N GLU A 89 -10.51 -27.06 -4.22
CA GLU A 89 -9.80 -27.45 -2.99
C GLU A 89 -8.42 -26.80 -2.87
N MET A 90 -7.72 -26.62 -4.00
CA MET A 90 -6.34 -26.10 -4.03
C MET A 90 -6.25 -24.58 -4.10
N LEU A 91 -7.37 -23.86 -4.28
CA LEU A 91 -7.39 -22.40 -4.38
C LEU A 91 -6.76 -21.70 -3.14
N PRO A 92 -7.13 -22.05 -1.88
CA PRO A 92 -6.51 -21.42 -0.70
C PRO A 92 -5.01 -21.69 -0.59
N MET A 93 -4.57 -22.90 -0.97
CA MET A 93 -3.16 -23.29 -0.95
C MET A 93 -2.36 -22.48 -1.98
N LEU A 94 -2.82 -22.40 -3.23
CA LEU A 94 -2.14 -21.66 -4.30
C LEU A 94 -2.07 -20.16 -4.03
N ILE A 95 -3.13 -19.57 -3.46
CA ILE A 95 -3.11 -18.18 -2.98
C ILE A 95 -1.98 -18.03 -1.94
N THR A 96 -1.93 -18.90 -0.94
CA THR A 96 -0.93 -18.82 0.15
C THR A 96 0.50 -18.95 -0.37
N VAL A 97 0.76 -19.90 -1.28
CA VAL A 97 2.08 -20.09 -1.90
C VAL A 97 2.49 -18.86 -2.72
N ASN A 98 1.57 -18.29 -3.50
CA ASN A 98 1.85 -17.11 -4.30
C ASN A 98 2.12 -15.87 -3.44
N LEU A 99 1.31 -15.66 -2.39
CA LEU A 99 1.53 -14.57 -1.43
C LEU A 99 2.85 -14.73 -0.68
N SER A 100 3.20 -15.94 -0.24
CA SER A 100 4.46 -16.24 0.45
C SER A 100 5.68 -15.95 -0.43
N LYS A 101 5.65 -16.42 -1.68
CA LYS A 101 6.69 -16.13 -2.67
C LYS A 101 6.83 -14.61 -2.91
N SER A 102 5.71 -13.91 -3.02
CA SER A 102 5.70 -12.45 -3.18
C SER A 102 6.30 -11.74 -1.97
N ALA A 103 5.96 -12.17 -0.75
CA ALA A 103 6.54 -11.61 0.47
C ALA A 103 8.07 -11.73 0.45
N HIS A 104 8.59 -12.88 0.00
CA HIS A 104 10.03 -13.08 -0.16
C HIS A 104 10.64 -12.17 -1.25
N ALA A 105 9.97 -12.00 -2.39
CA ALA A 105 10.42 -11.09 -3.45
C ALA A 105 10.41 -9.61 -2.99
N MET A 106 9.38 -9.19 -2.27
CA MET A 106 9.27 -7.86 -1.66
C MET A 106 10.36 -7.62 -0.61
N ALA A 107 10.66 -8.61 0.22
CA ALA A 107 11.70 -8.51 1.24
C ALA A 107 13.07 -8.23 0.61
N LYS A 108 13.40 -8.89 -0.52
CA LYS A 108 14.62 -8.60 -1.32
C LYS A 108 14.66 -7.16 -1.85
N LYS A 109 13.49 -6.54 -2.03
CA LYS A 109 13.34 -5.13 -2.42
C LYS A 109 13.16 -4.17 -1.25
N ASN A 110 13.51 -4.58 -0.02
CA ASN A 110 13.43 -3.78 1.20
C ASN A 110 12.00 -3.47 1.68
N VAL A 111 11.03 -4.30 1.31
CA VAL A 111 9.63 -4.21 1.77
C VAL A 111 9.28 -5.48 2.55
N ILE A 112 9.13 -5.36 3.87
CA ILE A 112 8.74 -6.49 4.73
C ILE A 112 7.22 -6.54 4.84
N VAL A 113 6.66 -7.72 4.60
CA VAL A 113 5.21 -7.98 4.72
C VAL A 113 4.93 -8.59 6.09
N LYS A 114 4.12 -7.93 6.93
CA LYS A 114 3.63 -8.50 8.20
C LYS A 114 2.39 -9.36 8.00
N LYS A 115 1.52 -8.98 7.05
CA LYS A 115 0.29 -9.71 6.71
C LYS A 115 0.26 -10.04 5.21
N LEU A 116 0.23 -11.33 4.88
CA LEU A 116 0.26 -11.79 3.48
C LEU A 116 -0.90 -11.25 2.65
N SER A 117 -2.10 -11.13 3.23
CA SER A 117 -3.28 -10.56 2.53
C SER A 117 -3.08 -9.10 2.10
N ALA A 118 -2.19 -8.35 2.74
CA ALA A 118 -1.92 -6.96 2.38
C ALA A 118 -1.17 -6.80 1.06
N ILE A 119 -0.47 -7.84 0.58
CA ILE A 119 0.28 -7.83 -0.69
C ILE A 119 -0.63 -7.48 -1.87
N GLN A 120 -1.84 -8.00 -1.88
CA GLN A 120 -2.78 -7.77 -2.98
C GLN A 120 -3.40 -6.39 -2.91
N ASN A 121 -3.82 -5.93 -1.72
CA ASN A 121 -4.27 -4.55 -1.55
C ASN A 121 -3.16 -3.57 -1.96
N PHE A 122 -1.90 -3.90 -1.64
CA PHE A 122 -0.77 -3.09 -2.04
C PHE A 122 -0.59 -3.00 -3.56
N GLY A 123 -0.84 -4.10 -4.28
CA GLY A 123 -0.84 -4.11 -5.75
C GLY A 123 -2.06 -3.41 -6.37
N ALA A 124 -3.24 -3.60 -5.78
CA ALA A 124 -4.51 -3.06 -6.24
C ALA A 124 -4.76 -1.60 -5.82
N MET A 125 -3.93 -1.06 -4.92
CA MET A 125 -3.98 0.31 -4.45
C MET A 125 -4.00 1.29 -5.62
N ASP A 126 -4.93 2.24 -5.55
CA ASP A 126 -5.13 3.33 -6.51
C ASP A 126 -5.01 4.71 -5.86
N ILE A 127 -5.05 4.80 -4.52
CA ILE A 127 -4.75 6.02 -3.78
C ILE A 127 -3.70 5.75 -2.70
N LEU A 128 -2.63 6.55 -2.69
CA LEU A 128 -1.66 6.60 -1.61
C LEU A 128 -1.80 7.90 -0.83
N CYS A 129 -2.20 7.76 0.43
CA CYS A 129 -2.22 8.83 1.42
C CYS A 129 -0.92 8.82 2.23
N THR A 130 -0.33 9.97 2.53
CA THR A 130 0.87 10.03 3.37
C THR A 130 0.93 11.26 4.26
N ASP A 131 1.67 11.18 5.38
CA ASP A 131 2.05 12.37 6.13
C ASP A 131 3.19 13.13 5.41
N LYS A 132 3.29 14.43 5.66
CA LYS A 132 4.33 15.29 5.09
C LYS A 132 5.67 15.06 5.77
N THR A 133 5.70 15.24 7.09
CA THR A 133 6.93 15.31 7.89
C THR A 133 7.63 13.95 7.91
N GLY A 134 8.93 13.91 7.59
CA GLY A 134 9.73 12.69 7.59
C GLY A 134 9.49 11.73 6.41
N THR A 135 8.39 11.91 5.68
CA THR A 135 8.06 11.13 4.48
C THR A 135 8.37 11.90 3.20
N LEU A 136 7.74 13.05 2.98
CA LEU A 136 8.05 13.96 1.87
C LEU A 136 9.33 14.76 2.12
N THR A 137 9.56 15.12 3.38
CA THR A 137 10.72 15.91 3.80
C THR A 137 11.79 15.01 4.41
N LEU A 138 13.02 15.51 4.50
CA LEU A 138 14.11 14.78 5.18
C LEU A 138 13.81 14.58 6.68
N GLY A 139 12.94 15.41 7.26
CA GLY A 139 12.73 15.43 8.71
C GLY A 139 13.93 16.01 9.46
N GLU A 140 14.82 16.67 8.71
CA GLU A 140 15.96 17.41 9.22
C GLU A 140 15.73 18.88 8.90
N VAL A 141 15.80 19.73 9.92
CA VAL A 141 15.71 21.17 9.71
C VAL A 141 17.10 21.70 9.38
N ILE A 142 17.20 22.50 8.33
CA ILE A 142 18.41 23.22 7.92
C ILE A 142 18.22 24.72 8.17
N LEU A 143 19.30 25.40 8.56
CA LEU A 143 19.34 26.86 8.59
C LEU A 143 19.63 27.31 7.14
N GLU A 144 18.65 27.97 6.52
CA GLU A 144 18.74 28.38 5.12
C GLU A 144 19.47 29.71 5.00
N LYS A 145 19.09 30.70 5.81
CA LYS A 145 19.73 32.03 5.86
C LYS A 145 19.66 32.64 7.26
N HIS A 146 20.63 33.51 7.53
CA HIS A 146 20.70 34.38 8.70
C HIS A 146 20.94 35.82 8.22
N PHE A 147 20.02 36.74 8.52
CA PHE A 147 20.06 38.08 7.96
C PHE A 147 19.78 39.17 8.99
N ASP A 148 20.35 40.34 8.73
CA ASP A 148 20.09 41.56 9.47
C ASP A 148 18.69 42.13 9.14
N LEU A 149 18.36 43.29 9.69
CA LEU A 149 17.05 43.92 9.47
C LEU A 149 16.84 44.49 8.06
N ASP A 150 17.90 44.56 7.25
CA ASP A 150 17.87 44.97 5.85
C ASP A 150 17.76 43.78 4.89
N GLY A 151 17.78 42.55 5.40
CA GLY A 151 17.76 41.33 4.59
C GLY A 151 19.11 40.95 4.01
N ARG A 152 20.22 41.54 4.48
CA ARG A 152 21.58 41.15 4.11
C ARG A 152 22.05 40.02 5.00
N GLU A 153 22.79 39.07 4.44
CA GLU A 153 23.38 37.99 5.25
C GLU A 153 24.33 38.56 6.31
N SER A 154 24.15 38.12 7.56
CA SER A 154 24.89 38.65 8.70
C SER A 154 25.47 37.54 9.56
N GLU A 155 26.80 37.44 9.56
CA GLU A 155 27.53 36.49 10.42
C GLU A 155 27.39 36.84 11.91
N ALA A 156 27.16 38.12 12.24
CA ALA A 156 26.93 38.57 13.60
C ALA A 156 25.60 38.06 14.20
N VAL A 157 24.56 37.88 13.37
CA VAL A 157 23.30 37.23 13.77
C VAL A 157 23.52 35.74 13.99
N LEU A 158 24.26 35.07 13.09
CA LEU A 158 24.60 33.66 13.23
C LEU A 158 25.42 33.38 14.50
N MET A 159 26.40 34.23 14.81
CA MET A 159 27.26 34.14 15.99
C MET A 159 26.44 34.15 17.29
N ASP A 160 25.56 35.13 17.44
CA ASP A 160 24.71 35.25 18.64
C ASP A 160 23.71 34.09 18.75
N ALA A 161 23.14 33.65 17.62
CA ALA A 161 22.27 32.49 17.59
C ALA A 161 23.01 31.19 17.97
N TYR A 162 24.27 31.06 17.53
CA TYR A 162 25.14 29.95 17.90
C TYR A 162 25.47 30.00 19.39
N LEU A 163 25.83 31.17 19.94
CA LEU A 163 26.06 31.35 21.38
C LEU A 163 24.84 30.89 22.20
N ASN A 164 23.66 31.36 21.82
CA ASN A 164 22.42 30.97 22.49
C ASN A 164 22.17 29.45 22.39
N SER A 165 22.35 28.84 21.21
CA SER A 165 22.09 27.41 20.99
C SER A 165 23.16 26.49 21.60
N TYR A 166 24.41 26.95 21.69
CA TYR A 166 25.53 26.19 22.24
C TYR A 166 25.48 26.12 23.76
N PHE A 167 25.27 27.28 24.40
CA PHE A 167 25.27 27.39 25.86
C PHE A 167 23.93 27.02 26.51
N GLN A 168 22.85 26.85 25.74
CA GLN A 168 21.59 26.30 26.24
C GLN A 168 21.80 24.94 26.93
N THR A 169 21.42 24.83 28.21
CA THR A 169 21.42 23.56 28.97
C THR A 169 20.12 22.78 28.84
N GLY A 170 19.07 23.41 28.32
CA GLY A 170 17.79 22.76 28.00
C GLY A 170 17.85 21.84 26.78
N LEU A 171 16.70 21.31 26.37
CA LEU A 171 16.66 20.33 25.29
C LEU A 171 16.89 20.98 23.91
N LYS A 172 17.93 20.52 23.20
CA LYS A 172 18.30 21.02 21.86
C LYS A 172 17.26 20.58 20.83
N ASN A 173 16.48 21.53 20.32
CA ASN A 173 15.49 21.30 19.27
C ASN A 173 16.18 21.11 17.90
N LEU A 174 15.44 20.66 16.88
CA LEU A 174 15.92 20.52 15.51
C LEU A 174 16.48 21.85 14.96
N LEU A 175 15.89 22.99 15.35
CA LEU A 175 16.37 24.32 14.99
C LEU A 175 17.76 24.61 15.60
N ASP A 176 17.96 24.27 16.87
CA ASP A 176 19.24 24.48 17.57
C ASP A 176 20.33 23.59 16.96
N LYS A 177 20.00 22.35 16.64
CA LYS A 177 20.91 21.44 15.93
C LYS A 177 21.30 21.99 14.56
N ALA A 178 20.37 22.61 13.84
CA ALA A 178 20.63 23.23 12.54
C ALA A 178 21.62 24.41 12.65
N ILE A 179 21.47 25.25 13.67
CA ILE A 179 22.41 26.35 13.96
C ILE A 179 23.80 25.77 14.29
N LEU A 180 23.85 24.78 15.18
CA LEU A 180 25.10 24.18 15.67
C LEU A 180 25.92 23.41 14.62
N LYS A 181 25.35 23.07 13.45
CA LYS A 181 26.12 22.49 12.32
C LYS A 181 27.20 23.43 11.79
N HIS A 182 27.17 24.73 12.13
CA HIS A 182 28.17 25.72 11.72
C HIS A 182 29.42 25.71 12.62
N GLU A 183 30.14 24.59 12.64
CA GLU A 183 31.24 24.33 13.59
C GLU A 183 32.45 25.28 13.45
N HIS A 184 32.60 25.98 12.32
CA HIS A 184 33.67 26.97 12.13
C HIS A 184 33.63 28.10 13.18
N LEU A 185 32.46 28.33 13.80
CA LEU A 185 32.28 29.31 14.88
C LEU A 185 32.69 28.77 16.26
N SER A 186 32.75 27.44 16.44
CA SER A 186 32.98 26.80 17.74
C SER A 186 34.32 27.22 18.38
N ALA A 187 35.41 27.24 17.62
CA ALA A 187 36.74 27.56 18.12
C ALA A 187 36.88 29.03 18.55
N ARG A 188 36.19 29.94 17.85
CA ARG A 188 36.14 31.37 18.20
C ARG A 188 35.34 31.63 19.47
N ILE A 189 34.23 30.92 19.64
CA ILE A 189 33.24 31.15 20.70
C ILE A 189 33.65 30.54 22.04
N VAL A 190 34.08 29.28 22.04
CA VAL A 190 34.36 28.52 23.28
C VAL A 190 35.48 29.16 24.11
N ASN A 191 36.42 29.84 23.46
CA ASN A 191 37.55 30.48 24.13
C ASN A 191 37.28 31.93 24.57
N SER A 192 36.22 32.58 24.07
CA SER A 192 35.96 34.01 24.29
C SER A 192 34.74 34.31 25.15
N HIS A 193 33.83 33.34 25.31
CA HIS A 193 32.57 33.53 26.02
C HIS A 193 32.37 32.51 27.13
N ARG A 194 31.87 32.96 28.28
CA ARG A 194 31.51 32.09 29.41
C ARG A 194 30.02 32.18 29.70
N LYS A 195 29.34 31.04 29.84
CA LYS A 195 27.94 31.04 30.30
C LYS A 195 27.83 31.53 31.73
N ILE A 196 26.92 32.49 31.96
CA ILE A 196 26.55 32.98 33.29
C ILE A 196 25.24 32.35 33.74
N ASP A 197 24.20 32.46 32.93
CA ASP A 197 22.84 32.02 33.28
C ASP A 197 22.00 31.73 32.01
N GLU A 198 20.79 31.23 32.18
CA GLU A 198 19.79 31.11 31.10
C GLU A 198 18.36 31.33 31.60
N VAL A 199 17.52 31.83 30.70
CA VAL A 199 16.06 31.82 30.87
C VAL A 199 15.52 30.76 29.91
N PRO A 200 15.14 29.57 30.42
CA PRO A 200 14.71 28.46 29.57
C PRO A 200 13.51 28.80 28.70
N PHE A 201 13.34 28.01 27.63
CA PHE A 201 12.19 28.15 26.74
C PHE A 201 10.87 27.94 27.49
N ASP A 202 9.90 28.80 27.20
CA ASP A 202 8.55 28.71 27.74
C ASP A 202 7.54 28.73 26.59
N PHE A 203 6.67 27.73 26.56
CA PHE A 203 5.65 27.57 25.52
C PHE A 203 4.63 28.72 25.46
N SER A 204 4.39 29.41 26.59
CA SER A 204 3.53 30.60 26.62
C SER A 204 4.23 31.82 26.04
N ARG A 205 5.54 31.99 26.30
CA ARG A 205 6.35 33.11 25.80
C ARG A 205 6.92 32.88 24.40
N LYS A 206 7.01 31.61 23.96
CA LYS A 206 7.62 31.14 22.70
C LYS A 206 9.03 31.70 22.43
N MET A 207 9.81 31.92 23.49
CA MET A 207 11.18 32.41 23.42
C MET A 207 12.04 31.86 24.55
N MET A 208 13.35 31.97 24.38
CA MET A 208 14.33 31.66 25.41
C MET A 208 15.53 32.57 25.31
N SER A 209 16.27 32.68 26.42
CA SER A 209 17.43 33.56 26.50
C SER A 209 18.61 32.87 27.16
N VAL A 210 19.82 33.19 26.72
CA VAL A 210 21.07 32.74 27.36
C VAL A 210 21.92 33.95 27.64
N VAL A 211 22.56 33.96 28.81
CA VAL A 211 23.45 35.03 29.24
C VAL A 211 24.88 34.56 29.19
N VAL A 212 25.67 35.27 28.39
CA VAL A 212 27.11 35.00 28.22
C VAL A 212 27.92 36.20 28.67
N GLU A 213 29.07 35.95 29.27
CA GLU A 213 30.06 36.97 29.61
C GLU A 213 31.09 37.05 28.48
N ASN A 214 31.37 38.28 28.04
CA ASN A 214 32.46 38.62 27.12
C ASN A 214 33.19 39.86 27.66
N ASN A 215 34.49 39.74 27.95
CA ASN A 215 35.33 40.82 28.45
C ASN A 215 34.72 41.60 29.65
N GLY A 216 34.06 40.89 30.57
CA GLY A 216 33.43 41.46 31.76
C GLY A 216 32.08 42.15 31.54
N ARG A 217 31.51 42.10 30.32
CA ARG A 217 30.12 42.50 30.06
C ARG A 217 29.22 41.29 29.94
N HIS A 218 28.00 41.40 30.46
CA HIS A 218 27.01 40.34 30.33
C HIS A 218 26.10 40.64 29.13
N LEU A 219 26.05 39.71 28.20
CA LEU A 219 25.21 39.77 27.01
C LEU A 219 24.08 38.75 27.14
N LEU A 220 22.85 39.24 27.27
CA LEU A 220 21.65 38.41 27.22
C LEU A 220 21.21 38.30 25.76
N ILE A 221 21.21 37.09 25.22
CA ILE A 221 20.80 36.81 23.85
C ILE A 221 19.49 36.05 23.88
N SER A 222 18.45 36.59 23.25
CA SER A 222 17.12 36.02 23.15
C SER A 222 16.83 35.53 21.74
N LYS A 223 16.29 34.32 21.61
CA LYS A 223 15.74 33.78 20.35
C LYS A 223 14.32 33.29 20.56
N GLY A 224 13.45 33.47 19.57
CA GLY A 224 12.06 33.03 19.67
C GLY A 224 11.22 33.37 18.46
N ALA A 225 9.90 33.20 18.61
CA ALA A 225 8.92 33.58 17.60
C ALA A 225 9.00 35.09 17.31
N PRO A 226 9.00 35.53 16.03
CA PRO A 226 9.14 36.94 15.66
C PRO A 226 8.18 37.86 16.41
N GLU A 227 6.90 37.50 16.47
CA GLU A 227 5.87 38.27 17.16
C GLU A 227 6.16 38.49 18.66
N GLU A 228 6.76 37.52 19.34
CA GLU A 228 7.03 37.56 20.77
C GLU A 228 8.33 38.30 21.09
N VAL A 229 9.36 38.12 20.27
CA VAL A 229 10.65 38.80 20.45
C VAL A 229 10.52 40.28 20.14
N ILE A 230 9.94 40.64 18.99
CA ILE A 230 9.82 42.05 18.56
C ILE A 230 8.95 42.84 19.55
N LYS A 231 7.94 42.23 20.17
CA LYS A 231 7.11 42.85 21.22
C LYS A 231 7.91 43.28 22.46
N ARG A 232 9.05 42.65 22.73
CA ARG A 232 9.93 42.94 23.87
C ARG A 232 11.11 43.84 23.49
N CYS A 233 11.25 44.18 22.21
CA CYS A 233 12.29 45.07 21.73
C CYS A 233 11.85 46.54 21.84
N THR A 234 12.77 47.39 22.30
CA THR A 234 12.60 48.87 22.30
C THR A 234 13.56 49.55 21.35
N LYS A 235 14.59 48.83 20.91
CA LYS A 235 15.64 49.30 20.02
C LYS A 235 15.90 48.26 18.94
N TYR A 236 16.60 48.65 17.90
CA TYR A 236 17.08 47.75 16.86
C TYR A 236 18.48 48.14 16.42
N GLU A 237 19.24 47.17 15.90
CA GLU A 237 20.59 47.38 15.38
C GLU A 237 20.58 47.40 13.85
N ARG A 238 21.15 48.43 13.25
CA ARG A 238 21.32 48.57 11.80
C ARG A 238 22.71 49.14 11.49
N ASP A 239 23.49 48.45 10.65
CA ASP A 239 24.89 48.80 10.34
C ASP A 239 25.77 49.10 11.58
N GLY A 240 25.51 48.41 12.70
CA GLY A 240 26.22 48.61 13.98
C GLY A 240 25.76 49.80 14.81
N ALA A 241 24.78 50.59 14.34
CA ALA A 241 24.13 51.65 15.11
C ALA A 241 22.85 51.13 15.77
N VAL A 242 22.62 51.53 17.03
CA VAL A 242 21.43 51.15 17.80
C VAL A 242 20.42 52.30 17.79
N GLU A 243 19.26 52.07 17.19
CA GLU A 243 18.18 53.05 17.02
C GLU A 243 16.91 52.68 17.79
N VAL A 244 16.00 53.63 17.98
CA VAL A 244 14.75 53.41 18.72
C VAL A 244 13.70 52.74 17.84
N LEU A 245 13.11 51.65 18.33
CA LEU A 245 12.08 50.90 17.63
C LEU A 245 10.70 51.57 17.76
N ALA A 246 10.37 52.46 16.83
CA ALA A 246 9.02 53.01 16.69
C ALA A 246 7.98 51.98 16.17
N GLU A 247 6.69 52.28 16.36
CA GLU A 247 5.58 51.38 15.98
C GLU A 247 5.53 51.05 14.48
N ALA A 248 5.96 51.98 13.61
CA ALA A 248 6.09 51.74 12.17
C ALA A 248 7.12 50.66 11.84
N HIS A 249 8.26 50.63 12.56
CA HIS A 249 9.30 49.62 12.40
C HIS A 249 8.84 48.25 12.89
N HIS A 250 8.01 48.22 13.94
CA HIS A 250 7.41 46.98 14.47
C HIS A 250 6.63 46.24 13.38
N LYS A 251 5.73 46.96 12.68
CA LYS A 251 4.97 46.41 11.55
C LYS A 251 5.85 46.03 10.38
N LEU A 252 6.88 46.82 10.07
CA LEU A 252 7.79 46.55 8.96
C LEU A 252 8.54 45.23 9.17
N PHE A 253 9.19 45.04 10.32
CA PHE A 253 9.99 43.85 10.61
C PHE A 253 9.13 42.60 10.80
N LEU A 254 7.96 42.74 11.42
CA LEU A 254 7.01 41.64 11.51
C LEU A 254 6.51 41.23 10.11
N GLY A 255 6.21 42.20 9.24
CA GLY A 255 5.81 41.95 7.85
C GLY A 255 6.92 41.25 7.04
N ALA A 256 8.19 41.61 7.26
CA ALA A 256 9.32 40.93 6.65
C ALA A 256 9.44 39.47 7.11
N ALA A 257 9.29 39.21 8.41
CA ALA A 257 9.28 37.85 8.95
C ALA A 257 8.09 37.02 8.40
N ASP A 258 6.91 37.64 8.30
CA ASP A 258 5.71 36.98 7.79
C ASP A 258 5.79 36.68 6.29
N LYS A 259 6.49 37.51 5.50
CA LYS A 259 6.80 37.20 4.10
C LYS A 259 7.54 35.88 3.97
N HIS A 260 8.62 35.68 4.73
CA HIS A 260 9.36 34.42 4.73
C HIS A 260 8.54 33.24 5.28
N ARG A 261 7.67 33.50 6.26
CA ARG A 261 6.73 32.49 6.77
C ARG A 261 5.74 32.04 5.69
N ASN A 262 5.26 32.97 4.87
CA ASN A 262 4.41 32.71 3.72
C ASN A 262 5.17 31.98 2.59
N ASP A 263 6.48 32.21 2.47
CA ASP A 263 7.38 31.44 1.61
C ASP A 263 7.70 30.04 2.17
N GLY A 264 7.12 29.67 3.32
CA GLY A 264 7.15 28.30 3.86
C GLY A 264 8.31 28.04 4.81
N PHE A 265 9.09 29.06 5.13
CA PHE A 265 10.18 28.97 6.09
C PHE A 265 9.67 29.08 7.53
N ARG A 266 10.36 28.40 8.44
CA ARG A 266 10.24 28.69 9.88
C ARG A 266 11.17 29.85 10.19
N VAL A 267 10.65 30.89 10.84
CA VAL A 267 11.42 32.12 11.13
C VAL A 267 11.64 32.23 12.63
N LEU A 268 12.87 32.53 13.04
CA LEU A 268 13.21 32.94 14.40
C LEU A 268 13.74 34.38 14.38
N ALA A 269 13.30 35.20 15.33
CA ALA A 269 13.90 36.48 15.59
C ALA A 269 14.99 36.36 16.66
N LEU A 270 16.03 37.16 16.50
CA LEU A 270 17.15 37.26 17.43
C LEU A 270 17.25 38.68 17.96
N ALA A 271 17.36 38.79 19.28
CA ALA A 271 17.52 40.06 19.97
C ALA A 271 18.53 39.90 21.10
N TYR A 272 19.15 41.00 21.53
CA TYR A 272 20.10 40.99 22.63
C TYR A 272 19.93 42.20 23.55
N ARG A 273 20.53 42.11 24.74
CA ARG A 273 20.65 43.22 25.68
C ARG A 273 21.96 43.10 26.45
N GLU A 274 22.67 44.22 26.56
CA GLU A 274 23.87 44.33 27.38
C GLU A 274 23.53 44.74 28.82
N PHE A 275 24.16 44.09 29.78
CA PHE A 275 24.08 44.40 31.21
C PHE A 275 25.48 44.70 31.75
N ALA A 276 25.54 45.62 32.73
CA ALA A 276 26.76 45.92 33.45
C ALA A 276 27.24 44.71 34.29
N PRO A 277 28.56 44.56 34.49
CA PRO A 277 29.11 43.49 35.33
C PRO A 277 28.51 43.52 36.75
N GLY A 278 28.13 42.34 37.26
CA GLY A 278 27.75 42.16 38.67
C GLY A 278 26.43 41.43 38.92
N LYS A 279 25.51 41.41 37.96
CA LYS A 279 24.24 40.65 38.08
C LYS A 279 24.46 39.17 37.77
N LYS A 280 24.25 38.29 38.76
CA LYS A 280 24.50 36.84 38.66
C LYS A 280 23.29 35.98 38.31
N THR A 281 22.08 36.52 38.43
CA THR A 281 20.83 35.76 38.23
C THR A 281 19.91 36.55 37.31
N TYR A 282 19.35 35.87 36.32
CA TYR A 282 18.48 36.46 35.31
C TYR A 282 17.11 35.79 35.34
N SER A 283 16.08 36.59 35.07
CA SER A 283 14.70 36.15 35.16
C SER A 283 13.91 36.54 33.90
N ARG A 284 12.64 36.15 33.85
CA ARG A 284 11.73 36.53 32.75
C ARG A 284 11.56 38.04 32.62
N ASP A 285 11.70 38.77 33.74
CA ASP A 285 11.55 40.22 33.76
C ASP A 285 12.73 40.95 33.09
N ASP A 286 13.87 40.25 32.92
CA ASP A 286 15.06 40.77 32.26
C ASP A 286 14.97 40.70 30.72
N GLU A 287 13.98 39.98 30.19
CA GLU A 287 13.70 39.88 28.75
C GLU A 287 12.85 41.07 28.27
N CYS A 288 13.18 42.28 28.72
CA CYS A 288 12.56 43.53 28.29
C CYS A 288 13.62 44.48 27.71
N GLU A 289 13.16 45.53 27.01
CA GLU A 289 14.02 46.56 26.42
C GLU A 289 15.13 45.99 25.51
N LEU A 290 14.81 44.92 24.79
CA LEU A 290 15.77 44.23 23.93
C LEU A 290 16.11 45.08 22.69
N VAL A 291 17.28 44.82 22.12
CA VAL A 291 17.73 45.32 20.82
C VAL A 291 17.50 44.23 19.79
N LEU A 292 16.60 44.46 18.84
CA LEU A 292 16.36 43.53 17.73
C LEU A 292 17.59 43.53 16.79
N LYS A 293 18.14 42.36 16.50
CA LYS A 293 19.35 42.22 15.68
C LYS A 293 19.09 41.71 14.28
N GLY A 294 18.18 40.73 14.15
CA GLY A 294 17.90 40.12 12.86
C GLY A 294 17.06 38.86 12.96
N PHE A 295 17.04 38.11 11.86
CA PHE A 295 16.21 36.92 11.71
C PHE A 295 17.02 35.73 11.16
N MET A 296 16.51 34.54 11.46
CA MET A 296 16.98 33.28 10.90
C MET A 296 15.80 32.57 10.26
N ILE A 297 16.02 32.03 9.07
CA ILE A 297 15.02 31.23 8.37
C ILE A 297 15.51 29.79 8.24
N PHE A 298 14.59 28.87 8.47
CA PHE A 298 14.84 27.44 8.48
C PHE A 298 13.88 26.74 7.54
N LEU A 299 14.37 25.68 6.90
CA LEU A 299 13.61 24.84 5.99
C LEU A 299 13.72 23.38 6.43
N ASP A 300 12.64 22.61 6.27
CA ASP A 300 12.71 21.15 6.24
C ASP A 300 12.61 20.75 4.76
N PRO A 301 13.73 20.50 4.08
CA PRO A 301 13.75 20.41 2.64
C PRO A 301 13.04 19.12 2.18
N PRO A 302 12.34 19.17 1.03
CA PRO A 302 11.78 17.97 0.44
C PRO A 302 12.90 17.01 0.01
N LYS A 303 12.61 15.71 0.05
CA LYS A 303 13.55 14.72 -0.48
C LYS A 303 13.66 14.88 -2.00
N PRO A 304 14.88 14.90 -2.57
CA PRO A 304 15.07 15.12 -4.01
C PRO A 304 14.45 14.02 -4.88
N THR A 305 14.22 12.83 -4.31
CA THR A 305 13.61 11.69 -5.02
C THR A 305 12.09 11.76 -5.11
N VAL A 306 11.41 12.57 -4.30
CA VAL A 306 9.95 12.55 -4.16
C VAL A 306 9.25 12.88 -5.48
N LYS A 307 9.69 13.94 -6.19
CA LYS A 307 9.07 14.35 -7.45
C LYS A 307 9.02 13.20 -8.47
N ARG A 308 10.15 12.53 -8.68
CA ARG A 308 10.25 11.35 -9.58
C ARG A 308 9.38 10.19 -9.11
N VAL A 309 9.21 10.02 -7.80
CA VAL A 309 8.37 8.95 -7.25
C VAL A 309 6.89 9.28 -7.42
N ILE A 310 6.46 10.52 -7.22
CA ILE A 310 5.07 10.95 -7.50
C ILE A 310 4.76 10.70 -8.99
N GLU A 311 5.65 11.07 -9.90
CA GLU A 311 5.50 10.78 -11.34
C GLU A 311 5.43 9.27 -11.62
N SER A 312 6.22 8.46 -10.91
CA SER A 312 6.22 7.01 -11.07
C SER A 312 4.92 6.37 -10.55
N LEU A 313 4.39 6.87 -9.43
CA LEU A 313 3.10 6.43 -8.88
C LEU A 313 1.94 6.81 -9.81
N GLN A 314 1.96 8.02 -10.38
CA GLN A 314 0.97 8.44 -11.37
C GLN A 314 1.02 7.58 -12.64
N LYS A 315 2.22 7.20 -13.12
CA LYS A 315 2.38 6.23 -14.23
C LYS A 315 1.83 4.85 -13.90
N LEU A 316 1.80 4.48 -12.61
CA LEU A 316 1.16 3.26 -12.11
C LEU A 316 -0.34 3.46 -11.85
N GLY A 317 -0.92 4.62 -12.14
CA GLY A 317 -2.33 4.92 -11.89
C GLY A 317 -2.67 5.09 -10.41
N ILE A 318 -1.71 5.50 -9.59
CA ILE A 318 -1.91 5.77 -8.16
C ILE A 318 -1.99 7.28 -7.94
N LEU A 319 -3.10 7.75 -7.40
CA LEU A 319 -3.29 9.13 -6.97
C LEU A 319 -2.58 9.34 -5.63
N PHE A 320 -1.81 10.43 -5.55
CA PHE A 320 -1.03 10.76 -4.36
C PHE A 320 -1.72 11.87 -3.57
N LYS A 321 -2.01 11.63 -2.29
CA LYS A 321 -2.67 12.58 -1.39
C LYS A 321 -1.85 12.79 -0.11
N VAL A 322 -1.81 14.03 0.39
CA VAL A 322 -1.06 14.42 1.60
C VAL A 322 -2.03 14.73 2.73
N LEU A 323 -1.85 14.08 3.89
CA LEU A 323 -2.68 14.24 5.09
C LEU A 323 -1.78 14.61 6.27
N THR A 324 -1.73 15.89 6.63
CA THR A 324 -0.79 16.40 7.62
C THR A 324 -1.44 17.30 8.68
N GLY A 325 -0.82 17.32 9.86
CA GLY A 325 -1.16 18.25 10.95
C GLY A 325 -0.52 19.63 10.79
N ASP A 326 0.37 19.81 9.83
CA ASP A 326 1.11 21.05 9.63
C ASP A 326 0.24 22.19 9.05
N ASN A 327 0.78 23.42 9.11
CA ASN A 327 0.11 24.61 8.60
C ASN A 327 -0.08 24.53 7.07
N GLU A 328 -1.20 25.07 6.59
CA GLU A 328 -1.59 25.12 5.18
C GLU A 328 -0.50 25.72 4.28
N LEU A 329 0.06 26.88 4.64
CA LEU A 329 1.01 27.62 3.80
C LEU A 329 2.32 26.84 3.61
N VAL A 330 2.87 26.30 4.69
CA VAL A 330 4.09 25.47 4.64
C VAL A 330 3.82 24.21 3.81
N THR A 331 2.66 23.59 3.99
CA THR A 331 2.29 22.38 3.25
C THR A 331 2.14 22.67 1.75
N ARG A 332 1.52 23.81 1.40
CA ARG A 332 1.35 24.27 0.02
C ARG A 332 2.70 24.41 -0.69
N ASN A 333 3.68 25.05 -0.05
CA ASN A 333 4.98 25.28 -0.68
C ASN A 333 5.76 23.99 -0.88
N VAL A 334 5.79 23.10 0.13
CA VAL A 334 6.43 21.78 -0.02
C VAL A 334 5.76 20.97 -1.14
N CYS A 335 4.41 21.00 -1.22
CA CYS A 335 3.67 20.29 -2.26
C CYS A 335 3.97 20.85 -3.67
N ASN A 336 4.07 22.17 -3.81
CA ASN A 336 4.45 22.82 -5.07
C ASN A 336 5.87 22.44 -5.50
N GLU A 337 6.82 22.42 -4.56
CA GLU A 337 8.23 22.11 -4.82
C GLU A 337 8.41 20.66 -5.29
N VAL A 338 7.66 19.71 -4.70
CA VAL A 338 7.69 18.30 -5.13
C VAL A 338 6.84 18.03 -6.39
N GLY A 339 6.18 19.05 -6.95
CA GLY A 339 5.41 18.95 -8.19
C GLY A 339 4.03 18.33 -8.04
N LEU A 340 3.40 18.45 -6.87
CA LEU A 340 2.01 18.02 -6.67
C LEU A 340 1.04 19.03 -7.29
N ASP A 341 0.12 18.57 -8.13
CA ASP A 341 -0.89 19.44 -8.74
C ASP A 341 -1.97 19.82 -7.70
N LEU A 342 -2.08 21.13 -7.43
CA LEU A 342 -3.06 21.72 -6.52
C LEU A 342 -4.23 22.40 -7.26
N SER A 343 -4.21 22.40 -8.60
CA SER A 343 -5.11 23.19 -9.46
C SER A 343 -6.56 22.69 -9.43
N ALA A 344 -6.77 21.39 -9.25
CA ALA A 344 -8.06 20.73 -9.46
C ALA A 344 -8.99 20.71 -8.22
N GLY A 345 -8.48 21.03 -7.03
CA GLY A 345 -9.29 20.95 -5.80
C GLY A 345 -8.67 21.58 -4.54
N GLY A 346 -7.57 22.31 -4.68
CA GLY A 346 -6.96 23.11 -3.62
C GLY A 346 -6.48 22.31 -2.41
N ILE A 347 -6.41 23.00 -1.27
CA ILE A 347 -6.05 22.45 0.04
C ILE A 347 -7.28 22.56 0.94
N ALA A 348 -7.62 21.48 1.65
CA ALA A 348 -8.64 21.49 2.68
C ALA A 348 -7.98 21.48 4.07
N THR A 349 -8.58 22.17 5.04
CA THR A 349 -8.06 22.21 6.42
C THR A 349 -8.93 21.38 7.37
N GLY A 350 -8.36 20.97 8.50
CA GLY A 350 -9.09 20.30 9.58
C GLY A 350 -10.34 21.07 10.02
N ASP A 351 -10.26 22.39 10.10
CA ASP A 351 -11.38 23.27 10.48
C ASP A 351 -12.53 23.19 9.46
N MET A 352 -12.22 23.07 8.16
CA MET A 352 -13.25 22.90 7.12
C MET A 352 -13.93 21.53 7.20
N LEU A 353 -13.22 20.50 7.66
CA LEU A 353 -13.78 19.16 7.81
C LEU A 353 -14.70 19.04 9.03
N GLU A 354 -14.60 20.00 9.95
CA GLU A 354 -15.44 20.08 11.13
C GLU A 354 -16.85 20.53 10.73
N GLY A 355 -17.87 19.75 11.09
CA GLY A 355 -19.27 20.03 10.72
C GLY A 355 -19.67 19.66 9.28
N ILE A 356 -18.76 19.25 8.40
CA ILE A 356 -19.13 18.68 7.09
C ILE A 356 -19.78 17.31 7.28
N GLY A 357 -20.93 17.09 6.64
CA GLY A 357 -21.61 15.79 6.58
C GLY A 357 -20.96 14.82 5.59
N ASP A 358 -21.13 13.52 5.81
CA ASP A 358 -20.40 12.46 5.09
C ASP A 358 -20.56 12.49 3.57
N LYS A 359 -21.72 12.91 3.05
CA LYS A 359 -21.95 13.01 1.60
C LYS A 359 -21.06 14.08 0.94
N LYS A 360 -20.96 15.26 1.57
CA LYS A 360 -20.08 16.34 1.09
C LYS A 360 -18.62 15.97 1.28
N LEU A 361 -18.29 15.24 2.34
CA LEU A 361 -16.94 14.72 2.54
C LEU A 361 -16.54 13.76 1.42
N SER A 362 -17.41 12.83 1.03
CA SER A 362 -17.19 11.91 -0.09
C SER A 362 -16.89 12.65 -1.41
N GLU A 363 -17.55 13.78 -1.69
CA GLU A 363 -17.25 14.58 -2.90
C GLU A 363 -15.94 15.38 -2.78
N LEU A 364 -15.62 15.87 -1.58
CA LEU A 364 -14.42 16.66 -1.31
C LEU A 364 -13.15 15.80 -1.44
N VAL A 365 -13.18 14.57 -0.91
CA VAL A 365 -12.00 13.69 -0.90
C VAL A 365 -11.56 13.27 -2.31
N GLU A 366 -12.47 13.24 -3.29
CA GLU A 366 -12.13 12.98 -4.69
C GLU A 366 -11.26 14.10 -5.27
N LYS A 367 -11.70 15.35 -5.09
CA LYS A 367 -11.10 16.53 -5.74
C LYS A 367 -9.84 17.03 -5.04
N THR A 368 -9.76 16.88 -3.71
CA THR A 368 -8.68 17.47 -2.92
C THR A 368 -7.47 16.53 -2.79
N SER A 369 -6.27 17.07 -3.07
CA SER A 369 -5.01 16.31 -2.98
C SER A 369 -4.27 16.54 -1.66
N VAL A 370 -4.53 17.65 -0.97
CA VAL A 370 -3.80 18.03 0.24
C VAL A 370 -4.76 18.43 1.35
N PHE A 371 -4.56 17.82 2.52
CA PHE A 371 -5.29 18.10 3.74
C PHE A 371 -4.32 18.54 4.84
N ALA A 372 -4.50 19.76 5.33
CA ALA A 372 -3.63 20.39 6.32
C ALA A 372 -4.34 20.59 7.68
N ARG A 373 -3.57 20.82 8.75
CA ARG A 373 -4.10 21.01 10.12
C ARG A 373 -5.04 19.89 10.60
N LEU A 374 -4.78 18.66 10.19
CA LEU A 374 -5.62 17.52 10.54
C LEU A 374 -5.34 17.01 11.95
N THR A 375 -6.41 16.62 12.65
CA THR A 375 -6.33 15.74 13.83
C THR A 375 -6.18 14.27 13.41
N PRO A 376 -5.65 13.38 14.28
CA PRO A 376 -5.56 11.94 13.97
C PRO A 376 -6.88 11.29 13.56
N LEU A 377 -7.99 11.70 14.19
CA LEU A 377 -9.34 11.17 13.88
C LEU A 377 -9.87 11.69 12.53
N GLN A 378 -9.53 12.92 12.15
CA GLN A 378 -9.88 13.44 10.83
C GLN A 378 -9.11 12.73 9.72
N LYS A 379 -7.84 12.35 9.95
CA LYS A 379 -7.09 11.49 9.01
C LYS A 379 -7.85 10.18 8.77
N GLU A 380 -8.27 9.50 9.85
CA GLU A 380 -9.07 8.27 9.75
C GLU A 380 -10.37 8.46 8.96
N ARG A 381 -11.10 9.56 9.23
CA ARG A 381 -12.37 9.87 8.56
C ARG A 381 -12.21 10.06 7.05
N ILE A 382 -11.12 10.68 6.60
CA ILE A 382 -10.81 10.84 5.18
C ILE A 382 -10.57 9.47 4.52
N ILE A 383 -9.84 8.58 5.18
CA ILE A 383 -9.57 7.22 4.66
C ILE A 383 -10.88 6.44 4.49
N HIS A 384 -11.78 6.48 5.48
CA HIS A 384 -13.10 5.83 5.35
C HIS A 384 -13.93 6.42 4.21
N ALA A 385 -13.91 7.74 4.01
CA ALA A 385 -14.63 8.38 2.91
C ALA A 385 -14.11 7.95 1.53
N LEU A 386 -12.79 7.87 1.36
CA LEU A 386 -12.18 7.36 0.12
C LEU A 386 -12.53 5.89 -0.14
N ARG A 387 -12.46 5.03 0.89
CA ARG A 387 -12.83 3.62 0.77
C ARG A 387 -14.31 3.42 0.44
N LYS A 388 -15.18 4.29 0.96
CA LYS A 388 -16.62 4.29 0.64
C LYS A 388 -16.90 4.69 -0.80
N ASN A 389 -16.00 5.41 -1.45
CA ASN A 389 -16.05 5.72 -2.87
C ASN A 389 -15.39 4.63 -3.74
N ASP A 390 -15.28 3.40 -3.22
CA ASP A 390 -14.71 2.21 -3.89
C ASP A 390 -13.20 2.30 -4.23
N HIS A 391 -12.46 3.21 -3.61
CA HIS A 391 -11.00 3.26 -3.70
C HIS A 391 -10.30 2.25 -2.77
N ILE A 392 -9.15 1.73 -3.22
CA ILE A 392 -8.26 0.91 -2.40
C ILE A 392 -7.16 1.82 -1.88
N VAL A 393 -7.27 2.16 -0.60
CA VAL A 393 -6.46 3.25 -0.01
C VAL A 393 -5.28 2.67 0.76
N GLY A 394 -4.07 3.06 0.37
CA GLY A 394 -2.89 2.87 1.19
C GLY A 394 -2.55 4.11 2.01
N TYR A 395 -2.03 3.90 3.20
CA TYR A 395 -1.56 4.98 4.06
C TYR A 395 -0.10 4.76 4.47
N LEU A 396 0.77 5.75 4.22
CA LEU A 396 2.16 5.75 4.65
C LEU A 396 2.38 6.74 5.79
N GLY A 397 2.72 6.22 6.97
CA GLY A 397 2.98 7.03 8.17
C GLY A 397 4.10 6.47 9.05
N ASP A 398 4.74 7.34 9.82
CA ASP A 398 5.85 7.00 10.73
C ASP A 398 5.62 7.43 12.19
N GLY A 399 4.55 8.19 12.46
CA GLY A 399 4.22 8.75 13.77
C GLY A 399 3.12 8.02 14.53
N ILE A 400 3.02 8.30 15.83
CA ILE A 400 1.93 7.82 16.71
C ILE A 400 0.56 8.33 16.22
N ASN A 401 0.54 9.55 15.69
CA ASN A 401 -0.66 10.22 15.18
C ASN A 401 -1.25 9.54 13.94
N ASP A 402 -0.49 8.67 13.29
CA ASP A 402 -0.88 7.98 12.07
C ASP A 402 -1.54 6.62 12.33
N ALA A 403 -1.43 6.09 13.55
CA ALA A 403 -1.95 4.75 13.87
C ALA A 403 -3.44 4.56 13.52
N PRO A 404 -4.36 5.52 13.79
CA PRO A 404 -5.76 5.37 13.38
C PRO A 404 -5.92 5.25 11.86
N ALA A 405 -5.22 6.10 11.09
CA ALA A 405 -5.29 6.11 9.63
C ALA A 405 -4.65 4.86 9.00
N LEU A 406 -3.49 4.42 9.51
CA LEU A 406 -2.83 3.18 9.12
C LEU A 406 -3.78 1.98 9.25
N ARG A 407 -4.53 1.92 10.35
CA ARG A 407 -5.45 0.81 10.61
C ARG A 407 -6.74 0.86 9.79
N ALA A 408 -7.22 2.06 9.48
CA ALA A 408 -8.43 2.25 8.68
C ALA A 408 -8.20 2.02 7.18
N SER A 409 -6.95 2.14 6.72
CA SER A 409 -6.56 1.92 5.33
C SER A 409 -6.65 0.45 4.92
N ASP A 410 -6.78 0.18 3.62
CA ASP A 410 -6.70 -1.20 3.09
C ASP A 410 -5.28 -1.76 3.14
N VAL A 411 -4.29 -0.86 3.13
CA VAL A 411 -2.88 -1.20 3.28
C VAL A 411 -2.13 -0.15 4.09
N GLY A 412 -1.83 -0.48 5.35
CA GLY A 412 -1.01 0.35 6.23
C GLY A 412 0.48 0.12 5.97
N ILE A 413 1.22 1.18 5.67
CA ILE A 413 2.65 1.14 5.35
C ILE A 413 3.40 2.00 6.37
N SER A 414 4.44 1.46 7.00
CA SER A 414 5.33 2.22 7.87
C SER A 414 6.80 1.98 7.51
N VAL A 415 7.70 2.66 8.22
CA VAL A 415 9.16 2.58 8.01
C VAL A 415 9.83 1.97 9.22
N ASN A 416 10.99 1.34 9.05
CA ASN A 416 11.69 0.63 10.14
C ASN A 416 12.04 1.52 11.35
N ASN A 417 12.29 2.81 11.11
CA ASN A 417 12.62 3.78 12.16
C ASN A 417 11.39 4.54 12.69
N ALA A 418 10.18 4.08 12.37
CA ALA A 418 8.93 4.68 12.86
C ALA A 418 8.68 4.37 14.35
N ALA A 419 7.74 5.11 14.94
CA ALA A 419 7.24 4.81 16.28
C ALA A 419 6.72 3.37 16.37
N ASP A 420 6.92 2.71 17.52
CA ASP A 420 6.56 1.28 17.67
C ASP A 420 5.08 1.02 17.41
N ILE A 421 4.19 1.92 17.82
CA ILE A 421 2.76 1.79 17.54
C ILE A 421 2.44 1.88 16.04
N ALA A 422 3.18 2.65 15.26
CA ALA A 422 3.01 2.74 13.81
C ALA A 422 3.48 1.45 13.13
N LYS A 423 4.64 0.91 13.55
CA LYS A 423 5.15 -0.39 13.06
C LYS A 423 4.24 -1.55 13.45
N GLU A 424 3.65 -1.52 14.64
CA GLU A 424 2.71 -2.55 15.07
C GLU A 424 1.41 -2.51 14.26
N THR A 425 0.92 -1.31 13.97
CA THR A 425 -0.33 -1.12 13.24
C THR A 425 -0.22 -1.40 11.75
N ALA A 426 0.94 -1.14 11.15
CA ALA A 426 1.16 -1.30 9.71
C ALA A 426 1.14 -2.77 9.27
N ASP A 427 0.74 -2.98 8.01
CA ASP A 427 0.74 -4.28 7.34
C ASP A 427 2.05 -4.54 6.59
N LEU A 428 2.72 -3.46 6.14
CA LEU A 428 4.04 -3.50 5.51
C LEU A 428 5.01 -2.54 6.18
N ILE A 429 6.29 -2.95 6.24
CA ILE A 429 7.39 -2.14 6.77
C ILE A 429 8.45 -1.94 5.69
N LEU A 430 8.71 -0.69 5.33
CA LEU A 430 9.81 -0.29 4.46
C LEU A 430 11.11 -0.25 5.28
N LEU A 431 12.11 -1.06 4.91
CA LEU A 431 13.39 -1.09 5.63
C LEU A 431 14.20 0.20 5.43
N LYS A 432 13.99 0.89 4.31
CA LYS A 432 14.59 2.19 4.01
C LYS A 432 13.48 3.24 3.94
N LYS A 433 13.74 4.47 4.40
CA LYS A 433 12.84 5.63 4.21
C LYS A 433 12.84 6.12 2.75
N SER A 434 12.56 5.23 1.80
CA SER A 434 12.56 5.49 0.36
C SER A 434 11.22 5.13 -0.26
N LEU A 435 10.58 6.11 -0.89
CA LEU A 435 9.35 5.90 -1.65
C LEU A 435 9.59 5.06 -2.94
N THR A 436 10.83 4.88 -3.38
CA THR A 436 11.17 3.99 -4.50
C THR A 436 10.88 2.54 -4.15
N ALA A 437 11.21 2.11 -2.92
CA ALA A 437 10.89 0.76 -2.45
C ALA A 437 9.38 0.50 -2.43
N LEU A 438 8.57 1.54 -2.20
CA LEU A 438 7.13 1.46 -2.28
C LEU A 438 6.67 1.13 -3.71
N CYS A 439 7.18 1.84 -4.73
CA CYS A 439 6.84 1.55 -6.13
C CYS A 439 7.20 0.11 -6.52
N ASP A 440 8.39 -0.32 -6.13
CA ASP A 440 8.88 -1.67 -6.36
C ASP A 440 7.98 -2.75 -5.73
N GLY A 441 7.51 -2.48 -4.51
CA GLY A 441 6.58 -3.34 -3.80
C GLY A 441 5.20 -3.38 -4.44
N VAL A 442 4.65 -2.24 -4.88
CA VAL A 442 3.37 -2.21 -5.64
C VAL A 442 3.46 -3.10 -6.87
N VAL A 443 4.56 -3.01 -7.63
CA VAL A 443 4.78 -3.83 -8.84
C VAL A 443 4.79 -5.32 -8.51
N GLU A 444 5.47 -5.75 -7.45
CA GLU A 444 5.44 -7.16 -7.02
C GLU A 444 4.02 -7.58 -6.59
N GLY A 445 3.28 -6.72 -5.87
CA GLY A 445 1.89 -6.97 -5.50
C GLY A 445 0.98 -7.17 -6.71
N ARG A 446 1.14 -6.34 -7.76
CA ARG A 446 0.41 -6.47 -9.03
C ARG A 446 0.72 -7.77 -9.77
N LYS A 447 1.98 -8.20 -9.78
CA LYS A 447 2.38 -9.48 -10.38
C LYS A 447 1.71 -10.65 -9.68
N THR A 448 1.73 -10.66 -8.35
CA THR A 448 1.09 -11.68 -7.53
C THR A 448 -0.40 -11.74 -7.77
N TYR A 449 -1.04 -10.57 -7.80
CA TYR A 449 -2.45 -10.45 -8.09
C TYR A 449 -2.82 -10.99 -9.49
N ALA A 450 -2.08 -10.58 -10.52
CA ALA A 450 -2.29 -11.07 -11.88
C ALA A 450 -2.13 -12.60 -11.97
N ASN A 451 -1.15 -13.18 -11.27
CA ASN A 451 -0.96 -14.62 -11.22
C ASN A 451 -2.10 -15.36 -10.50
N ILE A 452 -2.67 -14.78 -9.44
CA ILE A 452 -3.86 -15.34 -8.78
C ILE A 452 -5.06 -15.30 -9.73
N LEU A 453 -5.27 -14.19 -10.44
CA LEU A 453 -6.34 -14.08 -11.41
C LEU A 453 -6.21 -15.08 -12.57
N LYS A 454 -5.00 -15.39 -13.04
CA LYS A 454 -4.80 -16.43 -14.06
C LYS A 454 -5.34 -17.78 -13.59
N TYR A 455 -5.03 -18.18 -12.35
CA TYR A 455 -5.56 -19.40 -11.77
C TYR A 455 -7.08 -19.35 -11.63
N VAL A 456 -7.63 -18.25 -11.07
CA VAL A 456 -9.09 -18.11 -10.88
C VAL A 456 -9.84 -18.15 -12.20
N LYS A 457 -9.38 -17.44 -13.24
CA LYS A 457 -9.99 -17.45 -14.58
C LYS A 457 -10.03 -18.86 -15.16
N MET A 458 -8.92 -19.58 -15.01
CA MET A 458 -8.79 -20.91 -15.59
C MET A 458 -9.54 -21.98 -14.79
N GLY A 459 -9.40 -22.02 -13.47
CA GLY A 459 -10.14 -22.95 -12.60
C GLY A 459 -11.65 -22.76 -12.71
N ALA A 460 -12.12 -21.51 -12.78
CA ALA A 460 -13.54 -21.23 -13.00
C ALA A 460 -14.02 -21.73 -14.37
N SER A 461 -13.26 -21.50 -15.44
CA SER A 461 -13.64 -21.95 -16.79
C SER A 461 -13.58 -23.47 -16.94
N SER A 462 -12.54 -24.11 -16.42
CA SER A 462 -12.31 -25.55 -16.50
C SER A 462 -13.39 -26.32 -15.73
N ASN A 463 -13.57 -25.97 -14.45
CA ASN A 463 -14.57 -26.64 -13.61
C ASN A 463 -15.97 -26.45 -14.20
N PHE A 464 -16.31 -25.25 -14.68
CA PHE A 464 -17.59 -25.01 -15.35
C PHE A 464 -17.76 -25.85 -16.63
N GLY A 465 -16.71 -25.96 -17.46
CA GLY A 465 -16.73 -26.78 -18.66
C GLY A 465 -17.00 -28.25 -18.34
N ASN A 466 -16.22 -28.84 -17.43
CA ASN A 466 -16.39 -30.23 -17.00
C ASN A 466 -17.80 -30.50 -16.45
N MET A 467 -18.34 -29.57 -15.67
CA MET A 467 -19.70 -29.67 -15.12
C MET A 467 -20.75 -29.80 -16.23
N PHE A 468 -20.66 -28.96 -17.25
CA PHE A 468 -21.61 -28.98 -18.35
C PHE A 468 -21.47 -30.25 -19.18
N SER A 469 -20.24 -30.73 -19.38
CA SER A 469 -19.94 -31.99 -20.07
C SER A 469 -20.50 -33.20 -19.34
N ILE A 470 -20.31 -33.30 -18.02
CA ILE A 470 -20.86 -34.37 -17.18
C ILE A 470 -22.41 -34.36 -17.21
N THR A 471 -23.00 -33.17 -17.10
CA THR A 471 -24.46 -33.02 -17.11
C THR A 471 -25.04 -33.40 -18.47
N GLY A 472 -24.42 -32.94 -19.56
CA GLY A 472 -24.84 -33.31 -20.91
C GLY A 472 -24.64 -34.80 -21.20
N ALA A 473 -23.51 -35.38 -20.80
CA ALA A 473 -23.26 -36.81 -20.92
C ALA A 473 -24.33 -37.64 -20.19
N SER A 474 -24.80 -37.18 -19.02
CA SER A 474 -25.83 -37.87 -18.24
C SER A 474 -27.18 -37.97 -18.96
N LEU A 475 -27.45 -37.10 -19.94
CA LEU A 475 -28.67 -37.14 -20.77
C LEU A 475 -28.62 -38.23 -21.85
N PHE A 476 -27.42 -38.56 -22.36
CA PHE A 476 -27.26 -39.45 -23.52
C PHE A 476 -26.61 -40.79 -23.18
N LEU A 477 -25.79 -40.87 -22.12
CA LEU A 477 -25.10 -42.09 -21.72
C LEU A 477 -25.85 -42.81 -20.59
N GLN A 478 -26.00 -44.12 -20.76
CA GLN A 478 -26.56 -45.00 -19.72
C GLN A 478 -25.55 -45.29 -18.60
N PHE A 479 -24.25 -45.14 -18.87
CA PHE A 479 -23.17 -45.29 -17.91
C PHE A 479 -22.54 -43.93 -17.53
N LEU A 480 -21.72 -43.91 -16.48
CA LEU A 480 -21.02 -42.71 -16.04
C LEU A 480 -19.86 -42.39 -17.01
N PRO A 481 -19.72 -41.15 -17.52
CA PRO A 481 -18.67 -40.81 -18.47
C PRO A 481 -17.25 -40.93 -17.89
N MET A 482 -17.08 -40.70 -16.58
CA MET A 482 -15.84 -40.91 -15.83
C MET A 482 -16.19 -41.31 -14.40
N LEU A 483 -15.36 -42.16 -13.78
CA LEU A 483 -15.55 -42.58 -12.39
C LEU A 483 -15.17 -41.44 -11.42
N PRO A 484 -15.81 -41.33 -10.24
CA PRO A 484 -15.43 -40.35 -9.22
C PRO A 484 -13.94 -40.33 -8.88
N ILE A 485 -13.31 -41.50 -8.75
CA ILE A 485 -11.87 -41.62 -8.45
C ILE A 485 -10.99 -41.06 -9.57
N GLN A 486 -11.43 -41.19 -10.84
CA GLN A 486 -10.73 -40.67 -12.00
C GLN A 486 -10.89 -39.15 -12.11
N ILE A 487 -12.07 -38.60 -11.75
CA ILE A 487 -12.29 -37.14 -11.66
C ILE A 487 -11.35 -36.54 -10.59
N LEU A 488 -11.31 -37.14 -9.39
CA LEU A 488 -10.41 -36.71 -8.31
C LEU A 488 -8.94 -36.76 -8.74
N LEU A 489 -8.51 -37.84 -9.41
CA LEU A 489 -7.16 -37.95 -9.95
C LEU A 489 -6.88 -36.87 -11.01
N ASN A 490 -7.83 -36.61 -11.91
CA ASN A 490 -7.69 -35.61 -12.95
C ASN A 490 -7.50 -34.22 -12.34
N ASN A 491 -8.37 -33.82 -11.42
CA ASN A 491 -8.26 -32.54 -10.72
C ASN A 491 -6.95 -32.41 -9.93
N PHE A 492 -6.53 -33.48 -9.26
CA PHE A 492 -5.28 -33.49 -8.52
C PHE A 492 -4.08 -33.26 -9.45
N LEU A 493 -4.00 -33.99 -10.56
CA LEU A 493 -2.94 -33.82 -11.56
C LEU A 493 -2.98 -32.42 -12.18
N TYR A 494 -4.17 -31.96 -12.56
CA TYR A 494 -4.40 -30.62 -13.06
C TYR A 494 -3.90 -29.56 -12.06
N ASP A 495 -4.31 -29.60 -10.80
CA ASP A 495 -3.89 -28.63 -9.79
C ASP A 495 -2.36 -28.65 -9.55
N MET A 496 -1.74 -29.83 -9.59
CA MET A 496 -0.27 -29.96 -9.54
C MET A 496 0.39 -29.24 -10.71
N SER A 497 -0.18 -29.31 -11.93
CA SER A 497 0.35 -28.58 -13.08
C SER A 497 0.28 -27.06 -12.89
N GLN A 498 -0.65 -26.58 -12.06
CA GLN A 498 -0.84 -25.15 -11.78
C GLN A 498 0.06 -24.59 -10.68
N MET A 499 0.87 -25.41 -10.02
CA MET A 499 1.94 -24.94 -9.13
C MET A 499 2.95 -24.03 -9.86
N GLY A 500 2.99 -24.09 -11.19
CA GLY A 500 3.74 -23.19 -12.04
C GLY A 500 3.27 -21.73 -12.03
N ILE A 501 1.96 -21.49 -11.85
CA ILE A 501 1.33 -20.18 -12.05
C ILE A 501 1.91 -19.06 -11.16
N PRO A 502 2.20 -19.28 -9.86
CA PRO A 502 2.85 -18.26 -9.02
C PRO A 502 4.21 -17.78 -9.55
N THR A 503 4.84 -18.56 -10.45
CA THR A 503 6.10 -18.21 -11.11
C THR A 503 5.95 -17.63 -12.50
N ASP A 504 4.72 -17.56 -13.01
CA ASP A 504 4.46 -17.12 -14.36
C ASP A 504 4.79 -15.63 -14.57
N ASN A 505 5.19 -15.31 -15.80
CA ASN A 505 5.49 -13.95 -16.21
C ASN A 505 4.21 -13.14 -16.39
N VAL A 506 4.23 -11.88 -15.94
CA VAL A 506 3.08 -10.97 -16.01
C VAL A 506 3.39 -9.87 -17.02
N ASP A 507 2.44 -9.64 -17.92
CA ASP A 507 2.56 -8.61 -18.96
C ASP A 507 2.54 -7.20 -18.35
N SER A 508 3.26 -6.26 -18.97
CA SER A 508 3.38 -4.88 -18.49
C SER A 508 2.04 -4.14 -18.34
N GLU A 509 1.05 -4.49 -19.16
CA GLU A 509 -0.30 -3.91 -19.10
C GLU A 509 -0.97 -4.15 -17.74
N TYR A 510 -0.84 -5.37 -17.17
CA TYR A 510 -1.36 -5.71 -15.84
C TYR A 510 -0.62 -5.00 -14.70
N ILE A 511 0.63 -4.58 -14.94
CA ILE A 511 1.45 -3.86 -13.97
C ILE A 511 1.15 -2.36 -14.03
N SER A 512 0.74 -1.83 -15.19
CA SER A 512 0.57 -0.38 -15.40
C SER A 512 -0.63 0.24 -14.68
N LYS A 513 -1.68 -0.55 -14.40
CA LYS A 513 -2.91 -0.05 -13.78
C LYS A 513 -3.33 -0.93 -12.60
N PRO A 514 -3.97 -0.34 -11.56
CA PRO A 514 -4.61 -1.13 -10.52
C PRO A 514 -5.74 -1.97 -11.14
N THR A 515 -5.79 -3.24 -10.80
CA THR A 515 -6.84 -4.17 -11.25
C THR A 515 -7.59 -4.68 -10.02
N PRO A 516 -8.78 -4.14 -9.71
CA PRO A 516 -9.55 -4.60 -8.57
C PRO A 516 -10.22 -5.96 -8.87
N TRP A 517 -10.64 -6.65 -7.80
CA TRP A 517 -11.34 -7.94 -7.92
C TRP A 517 -12.71 -7.78 -8.58
N ASN A 518 -12.79 -8.13 -9.87
CA ASN A 518 -14.02 -8.04 -10.65
C ASN A 518 -14.69 -9.40 -10.85
N ILE A 519 -15.72 -9.66 -10.03
CA ILE A 519 -16.48 -10.92 -10.07
C ILE A 519 -17.34 -11.03 -11.30
N GLU A 520 -17.87 -9.91 -11.78
CA GLU A 520 -18.67 -9.89 -13.00
C GLU A 520 -17.82 -10.28 -14.22
N TYR A 521 -16.57 -9.83 -14.25
CA TYR A 521 -15.60 -10.26 -15.26
C TYR A 521 -15.32 -11.77 -15.16
N ILE A 522 -15.06 -12.30 -13.96
CA ILE A 522 -14.84 -13.74 -13.76
C ILE A 522 -16.05 -14.56 -14.24
N LYS A 523 -17.28 -14.10 -13.93
CA LYS A 523 -18.52 -14.73 -14.44
C LYS A 523 -18.59 -14.74 -15.96
N LYS A 524 -18.24 -13.63 -16.61
CA LYS A 524 -18.21 -13.53 -18.09
C LYS A 524 -17.20 -14.51 -18.69
N VAL A 525 -16.00 -14.62 -18.11
CA VAL A 525 -14.98 -15.60 -18.54
C VAL A 525 -15.52 -17.02 -18.39
N MET A 526 -16.09 -17.36 -17.24
CA MET A 526 -16.64 -18.67 -16.95
C MET A 526 -17.73 -19.09 -17.96
N ILE A 527 -18.72 -18.23 -18.20
CA ILE A 527 -19.83 -18.51 -19.12
C ILE A 527 -19.36 -18.56 -20.59
N PHE A 528 -18.30 -17.84 -20.94
CA PHE A 528 -17.85 -17.75 -22.32
C PHE A 528 -16.90 -18.90 -22.71
N PHE A 529 -15.91 -19.20 -21.86
CA PHE A 529 -14.89 -20.22 -22.16
C PHE A 529 -15.29 -21.62 -21.69
N GLY A 530 -16.12 -21.74 -20.66
CA GLY A 530 -16.59 -23.02 -20.16
C GLY A 530 -17.29 -23.88 -21.22
N PRO A 531 -18.32 -23.37 -21.94
CA PRO A 531 -19.00 -24.11 -23.00
C PRO A 531 -18.10 -24.49 -24.17
N ILE A 532 -17.03 -23.73 -24.43
CA ILE A 532 -16.05 -24.08 -25.47
C ILE A 532 -15.35 -25.38 -25.10
N SER A 533 -14.92 -25.54 -23.84
CA SER A 533 -14.34 -26.80 -23.37
C SER A 533 -15.34 -27.95 -23.56
N SER A 534 -16.59 -27.75 -23.13
CA SER A 534 -17.62 -28.79 -23.23
C SER A 534 -17.95 -29.21 -24.65
N LEU A 535 -17.87 -28.30 -25.61
CA LEU A 535 -18.03 -28.65 -27.02
C LEU A 535 -17.02 -29.72 -27.45
N PHE A 536 -15.77 -29.62 -27.03
CA PHE A 536 -14.74 -30.62 -27.36
C PHE A 536 -14.89 -31.90 -26.54
N ASP A 537 -15.38 -31.82 -25.30
CA ASP A 537 -15.82 -33.01 -24.56
C ASP A 537 -16.91 -33.78 -25.33
N PHE A 538 -17.95 -33.09 -25.84
CA PHE A 538 -19.01 -33.72 -26.63
C PHE A 538 -18.52 -34.28 -27.97
N ILE A 539 -17.57 -33.60 -28.63
CA ILE A 539 -16.92 -34.14 -29.83
C ILE A 539 -16.19 -35.45 -29.47
N THR A 540 -15.47 -35.48 -28.36
CA THR A 540 -14.78 -36.68 -27.86
C THR A 540 -15.77 -37.81 -27.57
N TYR A 541 -16.91 -37.51 -26.94
CA TYR A 541 -17.98 -38.49 -26.72
C TYR A 541 -18.55 -39.02 -28.03
N GLY A 542 -18.82 -38.14 -29.00
CA GLY A 542 -19.32 -38.52 -30.32
C GLY A 542 -18.36 -39.44 -31.07
N VAL A 543 -17.06 -39.14 -31.03
CA VAL A 543 -16.01 -40.01 -31.59
C VAL A 543 -16.02 -41.36 -30.88
N LEU A 544 -15.99 -41.39 -29.55
CA LEU A 544 -15.99 -42.65 -28.79
C LEU A 544 -17.21 -43.52 -29.06
N LEU A 545 -18.39 -42.92 -29.21
CA LEU A 545 -19.62 -43.63 -29.56
C LEU A 545 -19.58 -44.15 -31.01
N LEU A 546 -19.03 -43.38 -31.96
CA LEU A 546 -18.90 -43.80 -33.35
C LEU A 546 -17.98 -45.03 -33.50
N PHE A 547 -16.90 -45.08 -32.72
CA PHE A 547 -15.98 -46.21 -32.67
C PHE A 547 -16.46 -47.36 -31.75
N SER A 548 -17.68 -47.28 -31.21
CA SER A 548 -18.25 -48.28 -30.29
C SER A 548 -17.30 -48.63 -29.13
N ALA A 549 -16.64 -47.62 -28.55
CA ALA A 549 -15.68 -47.81 -27.48
C ALA A 549 -16.33 -48.47 -26.25
N SER A 550 -15.60 -49.37 -25.60
CA SER A 550 -16.05 -49.96 -24.33
C SER A 550 -16.10 -48.91 -23.22
N GLN A 551 -16.93 -49.11 -22.20
CA GLN A 551 -17.07 -48.18 -21.08
C GLN A 551 -15.72 -47.84 -20.40
N PRO A 552 -14.81 -48.79 -20.10
CA PRO A 552 -13.50 -48.46 -19.55
C PRO A 552 -12.60 -47.68 -20.50
N LEU A 553 -12.69 -47.94 -21.82
CA LEU A 553 -11.93 -47.19 -22.82
C LEU A 553 -12.44 -45.75 -22.93
N PHE A 554 -13.76 -45.56 -22.84
CA PHE A 554 -14.40 -44.25 -22.79
C PHE A 554 -13.87 -43.42 -21.62
N HIS A 555 -13.79 -44.03 -20.43
CA HIS A 555 -13.25 -43.41 -19.22
C HIS A 555 -11.80 -42.96 -19.41
N THR A 556 -10.94 -43.83 -19.94
CA THR A 556 -9.52 -43.49 -20.16
C THR A 556 -9.34 -42.38 -21.18
N VAL A 557 -10.02 -42.45 -22.32
CA VAL A 557 -9.83 -41.47 -23.41
C VAL A 557 -10.33 -40.09 -22.99
N TRP A 558 -11.49 -40.01 -22.34
CA TRP A 558 -11.98 -38.73 -21.85
C TRP A 558 -11.12 -38.19 -20.70
N PHE A 559 -10.59 -39.05 -19.82
CA PHE A 559 -9.62 -38.63 -18.81
C PHE A 559 -8.37 -37.98 -19.43
N LEU A 560 -7.79 -38.60 -20.46
CA LEU A 560 -6.61 -38.06 -21.14
C LEU A 560 -6.90 -36.77 -21.88
N GLU A 561 -8.02 -36.70 -22.61
CA GLU A 561 -8.43 -35.50 -23.33
C GLU A 561 -8.68 -34.34 -22.37
N SER A 562 -9.46 -34.57 -21.31
CA SER A 562 -9.77 -33.58 -20.28
C SER A 562 -8.50 -33.10 -19.56
N LEU A 563 -7.58 -34.01 -19.18
CA LEU A 563 -6.30 -33.62 -18.59
C LEU A 563 -5.47 -32.75 -19.54
N CYS A 564 -5.45 -33.08 -20.84
CA CYS A 564 -4.73 -32.32 -21.86
C CYS A 564 -5.32 -30.92 -22.06
N THR A 565 -6.64 -30.81 -22.24
CA THR A 565 -7.31 -29.52 -22.48
C THR A 565 -7.16 -28.60 -21.27
N GLN A 566 -7.37 -29.10 -20.05
CA GLN A 566 -7.25 -28.31 -18.83
C GLN A 566 -5.80 -27.87 -18.55
N THR A 567 -4.83 -28.75 -18.76
CA THR A 567 -3.42 -28.43 -18.51
C THR A 567 -2.87 -27.44 -19.55
N LEU A 568 -3.21 -27.62 -20.83
CA LEU A 568 -2.63 -26.82 -21.91
C LEU A 568 -3.31 -25.45 -22.09
N VAL A 569 -4.58 -25.32 -21.72
CA VAL A 569 -5.31 -24.05 -21.88
C VAL A 569 -4.70 -22.91 -21.05
N VAL A 570 -3.96 -23.23 -19.97
CA VAL A 570 -3.24 -22.21 -19.17
C VAL A 570 -2.33 -21.37 -20.03
N HIS A 571 -1.67 -21.98 -21.03
CA HIS A 571 -0.73 -21.27 -21.89
C HIS A 571 -1.42 -20.27 -22.81
N VAL A 572 -2.73 -20.43 -23.04
CA VAL A 572 -3.56 -19.57 -23.89
C VAL A 572 -4.27 -18.49 -23.06
N ILE A 573 -4.94 -18.86 -21.97
CA ILE A 573 -5.79 -17.95 -21.16
C ILE A 573 -4.97 -17.17 -20.11
N ARG A 574 -3.66 -17.43 -19.94
CA ARG A 574 -2.81 -16.64 -19.03
C ARG A 574 -2.57 -15.18 -19.47
N THR A 575 -2.76 -14.86 -20.76
CA THR A 575 -2.39 -13.55 -21.34
C THR A 575 -3.37 -13.13 -22.44
N ALA A 576 -3.55 -11.82 -22.64
CA ALA A 576 -4.29 -11.25 -23.77
C ALA A 576 -3.60 -11.55 -25.10
N LYS A 577 -2.27 -11.64 -25.02
CA LYS A 577 -1.33 -11.65 -26.14
C LYS A 577 -1.26 -13.01 -26.82
N LEU A 578 -0.54 -13.08 -27.94
CA LEU A 578 -0.25 -14.36 -28.57
C LEU A 578 0.71 -15.18 -27.68
N PRO A 579 0.34 -16.42 -27.33
CA PRO A 579 1.14 -17.26 -26.45
C PRO A 579 2.47 -17.64 -27.12
N PHE A 580 3.54 -17.71 -26.33
CA PHE A 580 4.93 -18.05 -26.71
C PHE A 580 5.64 -17.07 -27.67
N LEU A 581 4.90 -16.32 -28.48
CA LEU A 581 5.42 -15.30 -29.40
C LEU A 581 5.58 -13.95 -28.69
N GLU A 582 4.48 -13.41 -28.18
CA GLU A 582 4.44 -12.08 -27.56
C GLU A 582 4.60 -12.15 -26.03
N SER A 583 4.12 -13.24 -25.41
CA SER A 583 4.26 -13.45 -23.98
C SER A 583 4.63 -14.90 -23.68
N ARG A 584 5.76 -15.10 -22.99
CA ARG A 584 6.32 -16.41 -22.68
C ARG A 584 5.98 -16.87 -21.26
N PRO A 585 5.43 -18.09 -21.09
CA PRO A 585 5.20 -18.66 -19.76
C PRO A 585 6.53 -18.88 -19.03
N SER A 586 6.49 -19.01 -17.70
CA SER A 586 7.69 -19.37 -16.95
C SER A 586 8.16 -20.80 -17.26
N ASN A 587 9.47 -21.03 -17.18
CA ASN A 587 10.03 -22.37 -17.38
C ASN A 587 9.42 -23.39 -16.41
N TYR A 588 9.15 -22.98 -15.18
CA TYR A 588 8.54 -23.86 -14.18
C TYR A 588 7.10 -24.24 -14.54
N LEU A 589 6.31 -23.33 -15.11
CA LEU A 589 4.97 -23.65 -15.62
C LEU A 589 5.01 -24.62 -16.80
N ILE A 590 5.96 -24.46 -17.71
CA ILE A 590 6.15 -25.41 -18.83
C ILE A 590 6.53 -26.79 -18.31
N ILE A 591 7.53 -26.86 -17.42
CA ILE A 591 8.04 -28.12 -16.87
C ILE A 591 6.94 -28.88 -16.13
N THR A 592 6.19 -28.18 -15.26
CA THR A 592 5.08 -28.79 -14.50
C THR A 592 3.94 -29.24 -15.41
N SER A 593 3.57 -28.45 -16.42
CA SER A 593 2.56 -28.85 -17.42
C SER A 593 2.98 -30.12 -18.16
N VAL A 594 4.21 -30.16 -18.70
CA VAL A 594 4.71 -31.31 -19.46
C VAL A 594 4.86 -32.54 -18.57
N ALA A 595 5.39 -32.37 -17.36
CA ALA A 595 5.56 -33.48 -16.41
C ALA A 595 4.22 -34.14 -16.05
N ILE A 596 3.16 -33.34 -15.85
CA ILE A 596 1.83 -33.85 -15.54
C ILE A 596 1.19 -34.56 -16.73
N LEU A 597 1.33 -34.03 -17.95
CA LEU A 597 0.83 -34.71 -19.15
C LEU A 597 1.53 -36.07 -19.35
N VAL A 598 2.86 -36.11 -19.17
CA VAL A 598 3.62 -37.36 -19.23
C VAL A 598 3.18 -38.32 -18.12
N ALA A 599 2.96 -37.83 -16.90
CA ALA A 599 2.47 -38.65 -15.80
C ALA A 599 1.08 -39.22 -16.06
N GLY A 600 0.13 -38.40 -16.54
CA GLY A 600 -1.22 -38.83 -16.88
C GLY A 600 -1.23 -39.92 -17.95
N VAL A 601 -0.49 -39.71 -19.05
CA VAL A 601 -0.31 -40.73 -20.10
C VAL A 601 0.35 -41.99 -19.53
N SER A 602 1.41 -41.85 -18.72
CA SER A 602 2.11 -42.98 -18.11
C SER A 602 1.22 -43.81 -17.18
N ILE A 603 0.36 -43.16 -16.37
CA ILE A 603 -0.59 -43.84 -15.48
C ILE A 603 -1.61 -44.65 -16.29
N THR A 604 -2.10 -44.12 -17.41
CA THR A 604 -3.08 -44.83 -18.26
C THR A 604 -2.46 -45.98 -19.07
N LEU A 605 -1.18 -45.88 -19.43
CA LEU A 605 -0.47 -46.93 -20.18
C LEU A 605 0.09 -48.03 -19.25
N PHE A 606 0.48 -47.68 -18.03
CA PHE A 606 1.07 -48.63 -17.08
C PHE A 606 -0.03 -49.40 -16.32
N GLN A 607 -0.38 -50.58 -16.84
CA GLN A 607 -1.48 -51.42 -16.34
C GLN A 607 -1.53 -51.65 -14.82
N PRO A 608 -0.41 -51.85 -14.09
CA PRO A 608 -0.46 -52.03 -12.63
C PRO A 608 -1.00 -50.80 -11.87
N LEU A 609 -0.71 -49.58 -12.35
CA LEU A 609 -1.31 -48.37 -11.78
C LEU A 609 -2.67 -48.08 -12.41
N GLY A 610 -2.81 -48.24 -13.73
CA GLY A 610 -4.02 -47.92 -14.46
C GLY A 610 -5.24 -48.72 -13.95
N SER A 611 -5.05 -50.00 -13.67
CA SER A 611 -6.12 -50.88 -13.16
C SER A 611 -6.67 -50.46 -11.79
N LEU A 612 -5.86 -49.83 -10.92
CA LEU A 612 -6.32 -49.28 -9.64
C LEU A 612 -7.37 -48.18 -9.82
N PHE A 613 -7.31 -47.45 -10.93
CA PHE A 613 -8.22 -46.37 -11.28
C PHE A 613 -9.25 -46.77 -12.35
N GLY A 614 -9.28 -48.04 -12.76
CA GLY A 614 -10.18 -48.55 -13.80
C GLY A 614 -9.81 -48.14 -15.23
N PHE A 615 -8.55 -47.77 -15.48
CA PHE A 615 -8.08 -47.41 -16.83
C PHE A 615 -7.68 -48.64 -17.65
N VAL A 616 -8.06 -48.61 -18.93
CA VAL A 616 -7.59 -49.54 -19.96
C VAL A 616 -6.66 -48.79 -20.91
N ALA A 617 -5.59 -49.46 -21.36
CA ALA A 617 -4.63 -48.89 -22.30
C ALA A 617 -5.32 -48.56 -23.63
N PRO A 618 -5.38 -47.28 -24.04
CA PRO A 618 -6.06 -46.90 -25.26
C PRO A 618 -5.21 -47.29 -26.49
N PRO A 619 -5.84 -47.75 -27.59
CA PRO A 619 -5.13 -47.97 -28.85
C PRO A 619 -4.40 -46.70 -29.34
N PRO A 620 -3.26 -46.84 -30.05
CA PRO A 620 -2.45 -45.69 -30.51
C PRO A 620 -3.23 -44.63 -31.31
N GLU A 621 -4.27 -45.05 -32.04
CA GLU A 621 -5.14 -44.19 -32.84
C GLU A 621 -5.83 -43.10 -32.01
N TYR A 622 -6.23 -43.43 -30.77
CA TYR A 622 -6.89 -42.48 -29.88
C TYR A 622 -5.96 -41.33 -29.46
N PHE A 623 -4.65 -41.54 -29.38
CA PHE A 623 -3.71 -40.46 -29.08
C PHE A 623 -3.63 -39.43 -30.20
N LEU A 624 -3.70 -39.87 -31.47
CA LEU A 624 -3.75 -38.97 -32.63
C LEU A 624 -5.06 -38.18 -32.66
N ILE A 625 -6.18 -38.84 -32.34
CA ILE A 625 -7.49 -38.20 -32.23
C ILE A 625 -7.48 -37.13 -31.12
N ILE A 626 -7.00 -37.49 -29.92
CA ILE A 626 -6.88 -36.55 -28.79
C ILE A 626 -6.01 -35.36 -29.18
N ALA A 627 -4.85 -35.59 -29.82
CA ALA A 627 -3.97 -34.51 -30.25
C ALA A 627 -4.67 -33.57 -31.25
N GLY A 628 -5.46 -34.10 -32.18
CA GLY A 628 -6.28 -33.32 -33.11
C GLY A 628 -7.36 -32.49 -32.41
N ILE A 629 -8.11 -33.10 -31.49
CA ILE A 629 -9.17 -32.45 -30.70
C ILE A 629 -8.57 -31.33 -29.84
N VAL A 630 -7.51 -31.62 -29.10
CA VAL A 630 -6.81 -30.66 -28.24
C VAL A 630 -6.22 -29.51 -29.07
N GLY A 631 -5.60 -29.80 -30.22
CA GLY A 631 -5.08 -28.78 -31.12
C GLY A 631 -6.18 -27.83 -31.62
N ALA A 632 -7.30 -28.39 -32.09
CA ALA A 632 -8.46 -27.62 -32.52
C ALA A 632 -9.08 -26.79 -31.38
N TYR A 633 -9.14 -27.35 -30.18
CA TYR A 633 -9.57 -26.65 -28.97
C TYR A 633 -8.70 -25.43 -28.67
N LEU A 634 -7.38 -25.60 -28.61
CA LEU A 634 -6.45 -24.50 -28.31
C LEU A 634 -6.52 -23.39 -29.36
N ILE A 635 -6.69 -23.74 -30.64
CA ILE A 635 -6.90 -22.76 -31.72
C ILE A 635 -8.21 -22.01 -31.52
N LEU A 636 -9.33 -22.71 -31.25
CA LEU A 636 -10.62 -22.06 -31.05
C LEU A 636 -10.60 -21.14 -29.82
N VAL A 637 -10.03 -21.59 -28.70
CA VAL A 637 -9.85 -20.77 -27.50
C VAL A 637 -9.01 -19.54 -27.81
N GLN A 638 -7.93 -19.64 -28.58
CA GLN A 638 -7.11 -18.49 -28.95
C GLN A 638 -7.88 -17.47 -29.81
N VAL A 639 -8.66 -17.93 -30.79
CA VAL A 639 -9.52 -17.06 -31.63
C VAL A 639 -10.57 -16.36 -30.77
N MET A 640 -11.28 -17.13 -29.95
CA MET A 640 -12.35 -16.64 -29.08
C MET A 640 -11.81 -15.71 -28.00
N LYS A 641 -10.62 -15.97 -27.46
CA LYS A 641 -9.90 -15.06 -26.56
C LYS A 641 -9.61 -13.73 -27.23
N SER A 642 -9.08 -13.75 -28.45
CA SER A 642 -8.75 -12.52 -29.19
C SER A 642 -10.00 -11.66 -29.43
N TRP A 643 -11.15 -12.29 -29.68
CA TRP A 643 -12.44 -11.60 -29.76
C TRP A 643 -12.92 -11.07 -28.40
N PHE A 644 -12.84 -11.90 -27.36
CA PHE A 644 -13.26 -11.54 -26.00
C PHE A 644 -12.49 -10.32 -25.47
N VAL A 645 -11.16 -10.31 -25.66
CA VAL A 645 -10.27 -9.20 -25.31
C VAL A 645 -10.71 -7.90 -26.00
N LYS A 646 -11.05 -7.96 -27.30
CA LYS A 646 -11.51 -6.78 -28.05
C LYS A 646 -12.85 -6.25 -27.57
N LYS A 647 -13.75 -7.12 -27.13
CA LYS A 647 -15.12 -6.73 -26.73
C LYS A 647 -15.23 -6.29 -25.27
N TYR A 648 -14.56 -6.98 -24.35
CA TYR A 648 -14.72 -6.80 -22.91
C TYR A 648 -13.46 -6.29 -22.21
N GLY A 649 -12.34 -6.15 -22.93
CA GLY A 649 -11.03 -5.89 -22.33
C GLY A 649 -10.41 -7.14 -21.71
N TRP A 650 -9.14 -7.01 -21.28
CA TRP A 650 -8.39 -8.09 -20.64
C TRP A 650 -7.71 -7.61 -19.36
N ALA A 651 -8.52 -7.16 -18.41
CA ALA A 651 -8.11 -6.82 -17.06
C ALA A 651 -9.36 -6.74 -16.18
#